data_AF-C5MHL7-F1
#
_entry.id   AF-C5MHL7-F1
#
_cell.length_a   1.000
_cell.length_b   1.000
_cell.length_c   1.000
_cell.angle_alpha   90.00
_cell.angle_beta   90.00
_cell.angle_gamma   90.00
#
_symmetry.space_group_name_H-M   'P 1'
#
loop_
_entity.id
_entity.type
_entity.pdbx_description
1 polymer ?
#
loop_
_entity_poly.entity_id
_entity_poly.type
_entity_poly.pdbx_seq_one_letter_code
_entity_poly.pdbx_strand_id
1 'polypeptide(L)'
;MSEVADKVKDMSLKEGKKDGKKKAEKKPSNALYLDPQPEFIDQRIAMFEHFKQKYDEEISKKEKVPIKVTLKDGSIKEGTAYETSPMDIASSIGKSFAERQVIAKVDGKLWDMPRPLEGDAKLEFLDFEHPEGKAVFWHSSAHILGEACECHYGCHLTHGPPTDDGFFYDMSINNGETAVTQADFPSLEQVATKAIKEKQKFERLELTKEQLLEMFKYNKYKIKFISDKIPDGTSTTVYRCGPLIDLCVGPHIPQSGRIKAFKVLKNSASYFLGDSNNDSLQRVYGISFPDKKLMTEHLKFLAEAAERDHRKIGKEQELFFFSEMSPGSAMWLPHGTRIYNTLVETLREEYRKRGYDEVITPNMYSTKLWETSGHWQNYKENMFSFEVEKETFGLKPMNCLSEDMRVQTNKGFLGLDEVKDQWRDLKFANYNPETKQIQYLPASNFILKDAANHKMVEFSDYDINSDAHGSFSLFVTDNHDMYVQTGRVDKEAGDINRIVYEENSEFSKVEASQLVGSGKGIRFTTTAPNGIDIASVASYKQVVSENQQQTFLELYGYWVGNADKVGETGVTFTAANEANSAWLSKAISELEGKVDGTTITDSKLSALFNGSEQSFAEWVWDLAKDELRSVVHGFARASGDENKKIYTSSVILRDELVRVLLHAGYTSRFELNATKGWEITYVEDVAQCVNPVLYSDKNVKVVDDYFGRVWCVTVPTGLIIVQRVVKNAEDVVVKASRPTIVGNCPGHAVMFKSRERSYRDLPWRVADFGVIHRNEFSGALSGLTRVRRFQQDDAHIFCTADQIGTEIAGVFDLLKKMYGIFGFEFKMELSTRPEKYVGDLETWNGAEQKLEQALDEFLGKGKWELNPGDGAFYGPKIDIMISDALKRWFQCATIQLDFQLPHRFELEYKTDKGPTSRPVMIHRAILGSVERMTAILTEHYKGKWPFWLSPRQILIVPVGPKYYDYAQTLQKRLNDEHSFYCDVDVSGNTLPKKIRTGQMYKYNFIFIVGDEEEKSNSVNVRNRDIPEEQGKNAMVKVDDVIQQLLDLKQSKRSDNKLV
;
A
#
# COMPACT_ATOMS: atom_id res chain seq x y z
N MET A 1 -8.08 12.36 17.33
CA MET A 1 -9.25 12.49 16.42
C MET A 1 -10.52 13.02 17.11
N SER A 2 -10.76 12.83 18.42
CA SER A 2 -11.89 13.50 19.10
C SER A 2 -11.79 15.03 19.09
N GLU A 3 -10.57 15.57 19.07
CA GLU A 3 -10.33 17.00 18.87
C GLU A 3 -10.81 17.51 17.50
N VAL A 4 -10.95 16.66 16.48
CA VAL A 4 -11.30 17.08 15.12
C VAL A 4 -12.74 17.62 15.06
N ALA A 5 -13.66 17.07 15.85
CA ALA A 5 -15.05 17.52 15.84
C ALA A 5 -15.23 18.92 16.46
N ASP A 6 -14.46 19.26 17.50
CA ASP A 6 -14.42 20.62 18.04
C ASP A 6 -13.66 21.56 17.09
N LYS A 7 -12.64 21.05 16.38
CA LYS A 7 -11.85 21.78 15.37
C LYS A 7 -12.65 22.12 14.10
N VAL A 8 -13.65 21.33 13.68
CA VAL A 8 -14.47 21.65 12.49
C VAL A 8 -15.45 22.80 12.73
N LYS A 9 -15.97 22.98 13.95
CA LYS A 9 -16.82 24.14 14.28
C LYS A 9 -16.09 25.48 14.16
N ASP A 10 -14.78 25.49 14.45
CA ASP A 10 -13.93 26.69 14.38
C ASP A 10 -13.49 27.02 12.93
N MET A 11 -13.70 26.10 11.97
CA MET A 11 -13.36 26.28 10.55
C MET A 11 -14.48 26.90 9.69
N SER A 12 -15.60 27.32 10.30
CA SER A 12 -16.68 27.98 9.56
C SER A 12 -16.29 29.39 9.07
N LEU A 13 -16.67 29.72 7.83
CA LEU A 13 -16.50 31.07 7.28
C LEU A 13 -17.32 32.07 8.10
N LYS A 14 -16.69 32.81 9.03
CA LYS A 14 -17.35 33.92 9.73
C LYS A 14 -17.64 35.04 8.73
N GLU A 15 -18.91 35.20 8.34
CA GLU A 15 -19.38 36.42 7.69
C GLU A 15 -19.25 37.60 8.65
N GLY A 16 -18.57 38.66 8.20
CA GLY A 16 -18.25 39.81 9.03
C GLY A 16 -19.48 40.56 9.51
N LYS A 17 -19.79 40.46 10.82
CA LYS A 17 -20.51 41.51 11.55
C LYS A 17 -19.51 42.40 12.28
N LYS A 18 -19.47 43.67 11.88
CA LYS A 18 -18.79 44.75 12.61
C LYS A 18 -19.57 45.03 13.88
N ASP A 19 -19.01 44.71 15.04
CA ASP A 19 -19.47 45.29 16.31
C ASP A 19 -18.28 45.60 17.25
N GLY A 20 -18.26 46.87 17.70
CA GLY A 20 -17.68 47.38 18.95
C GLY A 20 -16.22 47.03 19.31
N LYS A 21 -15.28 47.94 19.02
CA LYS A 21 -13.91 47.93 19.58
C LYS A 21 -13.92 47.91 21.13
N LYS A 22 -13.49 46.80 21.72
CA LYS A 22 -12.75 46.79 23.00
C LYS A 22 -11.31 46.37 22.70
N LYS A 23 -10.33 47.22 23.06
CA LYS A 23 -8.90 46.95 22.92
C LYS A 23 -8.53 45.77 23.84
N ALA A 24 -8.38 44.59 23.26
CA ALA A 24 -7.62 43.50 23.87
C ALA A 24 -6.14 43.68 23.54
N GLU A 25 -5.28 43.43 24.51
CA GLU A 25 -3.82 43.51 24.40
C GLU A 25 -3.31 42.60 23.27
N LYS A 26 -2.45 43.15 22.41
CA LYS A 26 -1.80 42.41 21.31
C LYS A 26 -0.85 41.36 21.92
N LYS A 27 -1.18 40.07 21.77
CA LYS A 27 -0.18 38.99 21.76
C LYS A 27 0.78 39.19 20.56
N PRO A 28 2.05 38.76 20.67
CA PRO A 28 3.02 38.94 19.59
C PRO A 28 2.52 38.20 18.34
N SER A 29 2.43 38.91 17.21
CA SER A 29 2.11 38.29 15.93
C SER A 29 3.32 37.51 15.44
N ASN A 30 3.20 36.20 15.22
CA ASN A 30 4.16 35.48 14.41
C ASN A 30 4.25 36.21 13.05
N ALA A 31 5.46 36.50 12.59
CA ALA A 31 5.67 37.17 11.31
C ALA A 31 5.06 36.32 10.18
N LEU A 32 4.38 36.96 9.23
CA LEU A 32 3.71 36.26 8.13
C LEU A 32 4.72 35.62 7.17
N TYR A 33 5.85 36.29 6.97
CA TYR A 33 6.99 35.85 6.18
C TYR A 33 8.19 35.70 7.10
N LEU A 34 9.09 34.78 6.78
CA LEU A 34 10.43 34.75 7.36
C LEU A 34 11.18 36.03 6.94
N ASP A 35 11.86 36.68 7.89
CA ASP A 35 12.62 37.90 7.65
C ASP A 35 14.01 37.78 8.31
N PRO A 36 15.12 37.78 7.53
CA PRO A 36 15.16 37.85 6.07
C PRO A 36 14.59 36.58 5.39
N GLN A 37 14.18 36.70 4.13
CA GLN A 37 13.79 35.54 3.32
C GLN A 37 15.01 34.64 3.02
N PRO A 38 14.80 33.32 2.80
CA PRO A 38 15.90 32.41 2.48
C PRO A 38 16.63 32.80 1.18
N GLU A 39 17.96 32.86 1.24
CA GLU A 39 18.82 33.28 0.12
C GLU A 39 18.66 32.41 -1.14
N PHE A 40 18.28 31.13 -0.98
CA PHE A 40 18.12 30.21 -2.09
C PHE A 40 16.99 30.61 -3.06
N ILE A 41 16.00 31.38 -2.60
CA ILE A 41 14.85 31.78 -3.42
C ILE A 41 15.29 32.69 -4.56
N ASP A 42 16.08 33.72 -4.27
CA ASP A 42 16.57 34.65 -5.29
C ASP A 42 17.54 33.98 -6.25
N GLN A 43 18.40 33.09 -5.75
CA GLN A 43 19.36 32.35 -6.57
C GLN A 43 18.68 31.44 -7.59
N ARG A 44 17.69 30.62 -7.17
CA ARG A 44 16.97 29.73 -8.10
C ARG A 44 16.16 30.51 -9.14
N ILE A 45 15.59 31.66 -8.76
CA ILE A 45 14.85 32.53 -9.69
C ILE A 45 15.78 33.06 -10.76
N ALA A 46 16.96 33.58 -10.39
CA ALA A 46 17.94 34.07 -11.36
C ALA A 46 18.37 32.97 -12.35
N MET A 47 18.56 31.73 -11.87
CA MET A 47 18.87 30.58 -12.73
C MET A 47 17.72 30.24 -13.67
N PHE A 48 16.48 30.21 -13.17
CA PHE A 48 15.31 29.93 -13.98
C PHE A 48 15.13 30.96 -15.10
N GLU A 49 15.25 32.25 -14.80
CA GLU A 49 15.15 33.32 -15.81
C GLU A 49 16.22 33.18 -16.90
N HIS A 50 17.46 32.87 -16.51
CA HIS A 50 18.56 32.63 -17.47
C HIS A 50 18.28 31.46 -18.41
N PHE A 51 17.81 30.32 -17.88
CA PHE A 51 17.48 29.16 -18.72
C PHE A 51 16.20 29.37 -19.53
N LYS A 52 15.21 30.08 -18.98
CA LYS A 52 13.97 30.41 -19.67
C LYS A 52 14.22 31.29 -20.89
N GLN A 53 15.11 32.29 -20.77
CA GLN A 53 15.49 33.12 -21.90
C GLN A 53 16.08 32.28 -23.05
N LYS A 54 17.00 31.36 -22.74
CA LYS A 54 17.58 30.46 -23.75
C LYS A 54 16.53 29.57 -24.42
N TYR A 55 15.64 28.99 -23.62
CA TYR A 55 14.55 28.17 -24.13
C TYR A 55 13.62 28.95 -25.07
N ASP A 56 13.26 30.20 -24.70
CA ASP A 56 12.41 31.04 -25.54
C ASP A 56 13.09 31.41 -26.86
N GLU A 57 14.40 31.64 -26.85
CA GLU A 57 15.19 31.86 -28.06
C GLU A 57 15.21 30.61 -28.96
N GLU A 58 15.32 29.41 -28.39
CA GLU A 58 15.27 28.15 -29.15
C GLU A 58 13.88 27.90 -29.76
N ILE A 59 12.81 28.10 -28.99
CA ILE A 59 11.44 27.97 -29.49
C ILE A 59 11.14 28.99 -30.58
N SER A 60 11.66 30.22 -30.47
CA SER A 60 11.47 31.25 -31.50
C SER A 60 12.09 30.90 -32.86
N LYS A 61 13.09 29.99 -32.87
CA LYS A 61 13.77 29.51 -34.07
C LYS A 61 13.11 28.28 -34.69
N LYS A 62 12.19 27.62 -33.99
CA LYS A 62 11.47 26.45 -34.54
C LYS A 62 10.55 26.86 -35.69
N GLU A 63 10.41 25.97 -36.66
CA GLU A 63 9.59 26.22 -37.86
C GLU A 63 8.11 26.29 -37.51
N LYS A 64 7.46 27.40 -37.91
CA LYS A 64 6.04 27.67 -37.66
C LYS A 64 5.19 27.17 -38.81
N VAL A 65 4.81 25.90 -38.75
CA VAL A 65 3.97 25.27 -39.78
C VAL A 65 2.48 25.35 -39.41
N PRO A 66 1.56 25.49 -40.38
CA PRO A 66 0.13 25.34 -40.13
C PRO A 66 -0.20 23.94 -39.61
N ILE A 67 -1.10 23.87 -38.61
CA ILE A 67 -1.54 22.62 -37.97
C ILE A 67 -3.07 22.56 -37.86
N LYS A 68 -3.60 21.34 -37.84
CA LYS A 68 -5.02 21.04 -37.66
C LYS A 68 -5.28 20.41 -36.30
N VAL A 69 -6.16 21.05 -35.53
CA VAL A 69 -6.54 20.60 -34.19
C VAL A 69 -7.97 20.09 -34.22
N THR A 70 -8.14 18.80 -33.95
CA THR A 70 -9.46 18.14 -33.95
C THR A 70 -10.05 18.13 -32.55
N LEU A 71 -11.22 18.72 -32.36
CA LEU A 71 -11.95 18.72 -31.09
C LEU A 71 -12.79 17.44 -30.92
N LYS A 72 -13.27 17.19 -29.70
CA LYS A 72 -14.08 16.02 -29.35
C LYS A 72 -15.38 15.87 -30.15
N ASP A 73 -15.96 16.98 -30.61
CA ASP A 73 -17.15 17.00 -31.47
C ASP A 73 -16.84 16.76 -32.96
N GLY A 74 -15.57 16.52 -33.30
CA GLY A 74 -15.09 16.33 -34.66
C GLY A 74 -14.82 17.64 -35.42
N SER A 75 -15.06 18.81 -34.80
CA SER A 75 -14.73 20.08 -35.43
C SER A 75 -13.21 20.29 -35.51
N ILE A 76 -12.76 20.95 -36.57
CA ILE A 76 -11.34 21.22 -36.82
C ILE A 76 -11.08 22.72 -36.63
N LYS A 77 -10.04 23.04 -35.86
CA LYS A 77 -9.52 24.39 -35.68
C LYS A 77 -8.14 24.48 -36.32
N GLU A 78 -7.94 25.52 -37.12
CA GLU A 78 -6.63 25.83 -37.69
C GLU A 78 -5.77 26.51 -36.61
N GLY A 79 -4.49 26.15 -36.59
CA GLY A 79 -3.49 26.74 -35.70
C GLY A 79 -2.12 26.76 -36.36
N THR A 80 -1.14 27.24 -35.61
CA THR A 80 0.27 27.28 -36.02
C THR A 80 1.11 26.56 -34.98
N ALA A 81 1.95 25.61 -35.41
CA ALA A 81 2.86 24.87 -34.55
C ALA A 81 3.77 25.82 -33.77
N TYR A 82 4.01 25.50 -32.50
CA TYR A 82 4.80 26.28 -31.54
C TYR A 82 4.25 27.68 -31.22
N GLU A 83 3.03 28.01 -31.67
CA GLU A 83 2.38 29.30 -31.40
C GLU A 83 0.97 29.14 -30.83
N THR A 84 0.13 28.31 -31.44
CA THR A 84 -1.25 28.08 -30.97
C THR A 84 -1.27 27.11 -29.78
N SER A 85 -1.88 27.52 -28.66
CA SER A 85 -2.05 26.69 -27.46
C SER A 85 -3.50 26.21 -27.28
N PRO A 86 -3.75 25.17 -26.46
CA PRO A 86 -5.11 24.84 -26.03
C PRO A 86 -5.88 26.01 -25.41
N MET A 87 -5.20 26.93 -24.73
CA MET A 87 -5.81 28.14 -24.16
C MET A 87 -6.34 29.08 -25.23
N ASP A 88 -5.61 29.25 -26.34
CA ASP A 88 -6.05 30.10 -27.47
C ASP A 88 -7.30 29.51 -28.13
N ILE A 89 -7.30 28.19 -28.33
CA ILE A 89 -8.44 27.46 -28.88
C ILE A 89 -9.64 27.58 -27.93
N ALA A 90 -9.47 27.34 -26.63
CA ALA A 90 -10.53 27.50 -25.65
C ALA A 90 -11.07 28.93 -25.60
N SER A 91 -10.19 29.93 -25.72
CA SER A 91 -10.57 31.35 -25.76
C SER A 91 -11.36 31.70 -27.02
N SER A 92 -11.05 31.08 -28.16
CA SER A 92 -11.80 31.21 -29.41
C SER A 92 -13.21 30.63 -29.34
N ILE A 93 -13.42 29.59 -28.51
CA ILE A 93 -14.74 29.01 -28.25
C ILE A 93 -15.55 29.95 -27.35
N GLY A 94 -14.93 30.49 -26.30
CA GLY A 94 -15.53 31.53 -25.48
C GLY A 94 -14.80 31.75 -24.17
N LYS A 95 -14.80 33.00 -23.70
CA LYS A 95 -14.09 33.40 -22.47
C LYS A 95 -14.51 32.58 -21.24
N SER A 96 -15.82 32.37 -21.04
CA SER A 96 -16.32 31.57 -19.92
C SER A 96 -15.93 30.09 -20.02
N PHE A 97 -15.83 29.56 -21.24
CA PHE A 97 -15.37 28.20 -21.48
C PHE A 97 -13.89 28.06 -21.08
N ALA A 98 -13.02 28.95 -21.57
CA ALA A 98 -11.59 28.97 -21.22
C ALA A 98 -11.34 29.18 -19.71
N GLU A 99 -12.17 29.98 -19.05
CA GLU A 99 -12.11 30.20 -17.58
C GLU A 99 -12.53 28.98 -16.75
N ARG A 100 -13.32 28.06 -17.32
CA ARG A 100 -13.74 26.82 -16.65
C ARG A 100 -12.73 25.69 -16.80
N GLN A 101 -12.01 25.63 -17.92
CA GLN A 101 -11.07 24.54 -18.17
C GLN A 101 -9.87 24.59 -17.22
N VAL A 102 -9.52 23.42 -16.69
CA VAL A 102 -8.37 23.22 -15.80
C VAL A 102 -7.16 22.81 -16.62
N ILE A 103 -7.32 21.81 -17.48
CA ILE A 103 -6.24 21.19 -18.25
C ILE A 103 -6.75 20.70 -19.61
N ALA A 104 -5.84 20.37 -20.53
CA ALA A 104 -6.15 19.75 -21.81
C ALA A 104 -5.53 18.34 -21.93
N LYS A 105 -6.09 17.54 -22.84
CA LYS A 105 -5.47 16.33 -23.38
C LYS A 105 -5.15 16.54 -24.85
N VAL A 106 -3.91 16.30 -25.22
CA VAL A 106 -3.39 16.37 -26.59
C VAL A 106 -2.96 14.95 -26.96
N ASP A 107 -3.66 14.33 -27.92
CA ASP A 107 -3.47 12.94 -28.33
C ASP A 107 -3.46 11.93 -27.17
N GLY A 108 -4.39 12.15 -26.23
CA GLY A 108 -4.58 11.31 -25.05
C GLY A 108 -3.61 11.59 -23.88
N LYS A 109 -2.64 12.51 -24.04
CA LYS A 109 -1.70 12.90 -22.97
C LYS A 109 -2.10 14.24 -22.35
N LEU A 110 -1.98 14.35 -21.03
CA LEU A 110 -2.25 15.62 -20.33
C LEU A 110 -1.26 16.71 -20.77
N TRP A 111 -1.78 17.94 -20.94
CA TRP A 111 -1.07 19.04 -21.57
C TRP A 111 -1.48 20.38 -20.96
N ASP A 112 -0.51 21.20 -20.53
CA ASP A 112 -0.77 22.53 -19.95
C ASP A 112 -1.55 23.40 -20.93
N MET A 113 -2.61 24.05 -20.45
CA MET A 113 -3.43 24.89 -21.32
C MET A 113 -2.63 25.96 -22.07
N PRO A 114 -1.63 26.65 -21.48
CA PRO A 114 -0.83 27.65 -22.19
C PRO A 114 0.31 27.06 -23.03
N ARG A 115 0.57 25.75 -22.99
CA ARG A 115 1.67 25.13 -23.74
C ARG A 115 1.31 25.04 -25.22
N PRO A 116 2.08 25.65 -26.14
CA PRO A 116 1.81 25.58 -27.57
C PRO A 116 1.80 24.14 -28.10
N LEU A 117 0.97 23.89 -29.11
CA LEU A 117 0.90 22.62 -29.81
C LEU A 117 2.08 22.48 -30.79
N GLU A 118 2.63 21.28 -30.90
CA GLU A 118 3.85 21.03 -31.69
C GLU A 118 3.54 20.49 -33.10
N GLY A 119 2.30 20.10 -33.36
CA GLY A 119 1.83 19.50 -34.61
C GLY A 119 0.30 19.37 -34.65
N ASP A 120 -0.20 18.67 -35.67
CA ASP A 120 -1.62 18.24 -35.73
C ASP A 120 -1.96 17.41 -34.49
N ALA A 121 -3.12 17.65 -33.89
CA ALA A 121 -3.46 16.98 -32.64
C ALA A 121 -4.96 16.81 -32.41
N LYS A 122 -5.31 15.80 -31.62
CA LYS A 122 -6.66 15.63 -31.03
C LYS A 122 -6.70 16.29 -29.66
N LEU A 123 -7.59 17.26 -29.50
CA LEU A 123 -7.71 18.09 -28.31
C LEU A 123 -9.00 17.80 -27.54
N GLU A 124 -8.85 17.49 -26.25
CA GLU A 124 -9.94 17.39 -25.29
C GLU A 124 -9.68 18.33 -24.10
N PHE A 125 -10.73 19.01 -23.63
CA PHE A 125 -10.65 19.90 -22.47
C PHE A 125 -11.24 19.24 -21.23
N LEU A 126 -10.55 19.36 -20.11
CA LEU A 126 -10.97 18.81 -18.83
C LEU A 126 -11.19 19.94 -17.82
N ASP A 127 -12.37 19.97 -17.23
CA ASP A 127 -12.73 20.89 -16.14
C ASP A 127 -12.47 20.27 -14.76
N PHE A 128 -12.88 20.98 -13.71
CA PHE A 128 -12.69 20.51 -12.33
C PHE A 128 -13.58 19.31 -11.96
N GLU A 129 -14.63 18.98 -12.71
CA GLU A 129 -15.48 17.83 -12.36
C GLU A 129 -14.86 16.51 -12.83
N HIS A 130 -14.00 16.55 -13.85
CA HIS A 130 -13.27 15.39 -14.32
C HIS A 130 -12.20 14.92 -13.30
N PRO A 131 -12.05 13.60 -13.02
CA PRO A 131 -11.06 13.09 -12.06
C PRO A 131 -9.62 13.57 -12.30
N GLU A 132 -9.12 13.47 -13.54
CA GLU A 132 -7.80 13.99 -13.90
C GLU A 132 -7.70 15.52 -13.77
N GLY A 133 -8.81 16.23 -14.00
CA GLY A 133 -8.87 17.68 -13.78
C GLY A 133 -8.74 18.04 -12.30
N LYS A 134 -9.42 17.30 -11.39
CA LYS A 134 -9.25 17.47 -9.93
C LYS A 134 -7.81 17.21 -9.50
N ALA A 135 -7.22 16.12 -9.96
CA ALA A 135 -5.84 15.76 -9.63
C ALA A 135 -4.85 16.87 -10.02
N VAL A 136 -4.93 17.40 -11.25
CA VAL A 136 -4.08 18.51 -11.72
C VAL A 136 -4.34 19.81 -10.93
N PHE A 137 -5.61 20.11 -10.63
CA PHE A 137 -5.98 21.29 -9.86
C PHE A 137 -5.40 21.25 -8.44
N TRP A 138 -5.53 20.11 -7.76
CA TRP A 138 -5.00 19.90 -6.41
C TRP A 138 -3.48 19.80 -6.40
N HIS A 139 -2.87 19.19 -7.40
CA HIS A 139 -1.43 19.20 -7.55
C HIS A 139 -0.87 20.62 -7.69
N SER A 140 -1.52 21.47 -8.49
CA SER A 140 -1.18 22.89 -8.58
C SER A 140 -1.40 23.65 -7.27
N SER A 141 -2.41 23.24 -6.50
CA SER A 141 -2.68 23.83 -5.18
C SER A 141 -1.65 23.39 -4.13
N ALA A 142 -1.08 22.19 -4.27
CA ALA A 142 0.07 21.77 -3.47
C ALA A 142 1.24 22.73 -3.68
N HIS A 143 1.55 23.13 -4.92
CA HIS A 143 2.61 24.13 -5.17
C HIS A 143 2.34 25.45 -4.44
N ILE A 144 1.10 25.94 -4.43
CA ILE A 144 0.75 27.15 -3.65
C ILE A 144 0.96 26.94 -2.14
N LEU A 145 0.68 25.74 -1.61
CA LEU A 145 1.01 25.39 -0.22
C LEU A 145 2.53 25.34 0.00
N GLY A 146 3.28 24.77 -0.94
CA GLY A 146 4.75 24.71 -0.91
C GLY A 146 5.37 26.10 -0.84
N GLU A 147 4.90 27.02 -1.68
CA GLU A 147 5.30 28.44 -1.63
C GLU A 147 5.02 29.05 -0.26
N ALA A 148 3.80 28.86 0.27
CA ALA A 148 3.44 29.36 1.58
C ALA A 148 4.34 28.82 2.69
N CYS A 149 4.69 27.53 2.61
CA CYS A 149 5.59 26.87 3.55
C CYS A 149 7.04 27.39 3.44
N GLU A 150 7.61 27.55 2.24
CA GLU A 150 8.95 28.11 2.05
C GLU A 150 9.03 29.56 2.54
N CYS A 151 8.06 30.40 2.17
CA CYS A 151 8.03 31.80 2.55
C CYS A 151 7.83 32.01 4.06
N HIS A 152 7.04 31.14 4.71
CA HIS A 152 6.74 31.26 6.14
C HIS A 152 7.83 30.65 7.03
N TYR A 153 8.37 29.49 6.65
CA TYR A 153 9.30 28.73 7.50
C TYR A 153 10.74 28.69 6.98
N GLY A 154 11.01 29.07 5.73
CA GLY A 154 12.30 28.80 5.09
C GLY A 154 12.60 27.30 4.95
N CYS A 155 11.55 26.47 4.88
CA CYS A 155 11.67 25.03 4.89
C CYS A 155 12.23 24.45 3.57
N HIS A 156 12.66 23.19 3.62
CA HIS A 156 13.03 22.42 2.44
C HIS A 156 11.87 21.51 2.04
N LEU A 157 11.23 21.83 0.91
CA LEU A 157 10.14 21.05 0.33
C LEU A 157 10.63 19.71 -0.21
N THR A 158 9.81 18.67 -0.07
CA THR A 158 10.13 17.32 -0.57
C THR A 158 9.14 16.89 -1.65
N HIS A 159 7.99 16.33 -1.29
CA HIS A 159 6.99 15.79 -2.20
C HIS A 159 5.59 16.33 -1.85
N GLY A 160 4.83 16.72 -2.88
CA GLY A 160 3.50 17.31 -2.71
C GLY A 160 2.49 16.81 -3.75
N PRO A 161 1.94 15.59 -3.58
CA PRO A 161 1.02 14.99 -4.54
C PRO A 161 -0.43 15.45 -4.28
N PRO A 162 -1.30 15.35 -5.30
CA PRO A 162 -2.74 15.29 -5.06
C PRO A 162 -3.12 13.99 -4.35
N THR A 163 -4.28 13.99 -3.72
CA THR A 163 -4.94 12.85 -3.07
C THR A 163 -6.41 12.82 -3.48
N ASP A 164 -7.15 11.76 -3.17
CA ASP A 164 -8.58 11.66 -3.48
C ASP A 164 -9.43 12.77 -2.84
N ASP A 165 -8.96 13.33 -1.72
CA ASP A 165 -9.65 14.35 -0.92
C ASP A 165 -8.85 15.66 -0.77
N GLY A 166 -8.03 16.02 -1.77
CA GLY A 166 -7.23 17.26 -1.76
C GLY A 166 -5.77 17.03 -2.09
N PHE A 167 -4.86 17.53 -1.25
CA PHE A 167 -3.41 17.39 -1.46
C PHE A 167 -2.65 17.50 -0.12
N PHE A 168 -1.37 17.18 -0.14
CA PHE A 168 -0.46 17.53 0.96
C PHE A 168 0.88 18.01 0.43
N TYR A 169 1.71 18.56 1.32
CA TYR A 169 3.13 18.76 1.09
C TYR A 169 3.94 18.28 2.29
N ASP A 170 5.00 17.53 2.00
CA ASP A 170 6.00 17.15 2.97
C ASP A 170 7.18 18.12 2.94
N MET A 171 7.56 18.61 4.10
CA MET A 171 8.66 19.56 4.25
C MET A 171 9.48 19.29 5.49
N SER A 172 10.75 19.68 5.43
CA SER A 172 11.66 19.72 6.57
C SER A 172 11.82 21.15 7.03
N ILE A 173 11.46 21.43 8.28
CA ILE A 173 11.67 22.72 8.94
C ILE A 173 12.82 22.54 9.92
N ASN A 174 13.89 23.33 9.79
CA ASN A 174 15.09 23.24 10.64
C ASN A 174 15.57 21.78 10.82
N ASN A 175 15.75 21.05 9.71
CA ASN A 175 16.15 19.63 9.72
C ASN A 175 15.27 18.70 10.60
N GLY A 176 13.97 19.01 10.72
CA GLY A 176 13.00 18.17 11.42
C GLY A 176 12.79 18.53 12.89
N GLU A 177 13.46 19.57 13.40
CA GLU A 177 13.35 19.99 14.81
C GLU A 177 12.07 20.78 15.10
N THR A 178 11.49 21.42 14.08
CA THR A 178 10.29 22.25 14.25
C THR A 178 9.05 21.53 13.71
N ALA A 179 8.01 21.46 14.55
CA ALA A 179 6.72 20.91 14.15
C ALA A 179 5.74 22.00 13.68
N VAL A 180 4.96 21.70 12.64
CA VAL A 180 3.83 22.56 12.27
C VAL A 180 2.75 22.42 13.34
N THR A 181 2.16 23.52 13.75
CA THR A 181 1.04 23.54 14.68
C THR A 181 -0.20 24.14 14.04
N GLN A 182 -1.35 23.87 14.64
CA GLN A 182 -2.61 24.46 14.20
C GLN A 182 -2.61 26.00 14.29
N ALA A 183 -1.77 26.57 15.16
CA ALA A 183 -1.62 28.02 15.28
C ALA A 183 -0.99 28.66 14.04
N ASP A 184 -0.30 27.88 13.21
CA ASP A 184 0.38 28.36 12.01
C ASP A 184 -0.53 28.37 10.77
N PHE A 185 -1.65 27.65 10.82
CA PHE A 185 -2.57 27.49 9.68
C PHE A 185 -3.07 28.83 9.14
N PRO A 186 -3.49 29.82 9.97
CA PRO A 186 -3.93 31.12 9.47
C PRO A 186 -2.83 31.89 8.74
N SER A 187 -1.55 31.69 9.10
CA SER A 187 -0.42 32.34 8.44
C SER A 187 -0.15 31.70 7.07
N LEU A 188 -0.09 30.37 7.00
CA LEU A 188 0.06 29.64 5.74
C LEU A 188 -1.08 29.95 4.75
N GLU A 189 -2.33 29.99 5.24
CA GLU A 189 -3.49 30.37 4.43
C GLU A 189 -3.42 31.82 3.94
N GLN A 190 -2.88 32.74 4.74
CA GLN A 190 -2.69 34.14 4.33
C GLN A 190 -1.64 34.29 3.23
N VAL A 191 -0.52 33.57 3.33
CA VAL A 191 0.52 33.57 2.28
C VAL A 191 -0.02 32.97 0.99
N ALA A 192 -0.64 31.78 1.05
CA ALA A 192 -1.29 31.16 -0.11
C ALA A 192 -2.38 32.08 -0.73
N THR A 193 -3.18 32.75 0.09
CA THR A 193 -4.19 33.72 -0.40
C THR A 193 -3.56 34.89 -1.13
N LYS A 194 -2.36 35.34 -0.72
CA LYS A 194 -1.63 36.40 -1.42
C LYS A 194 -1.15 35.90 -2.78
N ALA A 195 -0.52 34.73 -2.85
CA ALA A 195 -0.09 34.11 -4.11
C ALA A 195 -1.25 33.93 -5.10
N ILE A 196 -2.43 33.52 -4.60
CA ILE A 196 -3.67 33.41 -5.40
C ILE A 196 -4.13 34.77 -5.94
N LYS A 197 -4.08 35.84 -5.12
CA LYS A 197 -4.47 37.20 -5.54
C LYS A 197 -3.51 37.81 -6.55
N GLU A 198 -2.23 37.46 -6.47
CA GLU A 198 -1.19 37.87 -7.41
C GLU A 198 -1.34 37.22 -8.79
N LYS A 199 -2.17 36.17 -8.91
CA LYS A 199 -2.43 35.47 -10.19
C LYS A 199 -1.13 34.96 -10.82
N GLN A 200 -0.23 34.47 -9.98
CA GLN A 200 1.06 33.91 -10.39
C GLN A 200 0.84 32.82 -11.45
N LYS A 201 1.61 32.90 -12.54
CA LYS A 201 1.53 31.97 -13.66
C LYS A 201 2.37 30.74 -13.34
N PHE A 202 1.92 29.58 -13.82
CA PHE A 202 2.74 28.39 -13.84
C PHE A 202 3.58 28.37 -15.12
N GLU A 203 4.89 28.47 -14.97
CA GLU A 203 5.84 28.52 -16.08
C GLU A 203 6.64 27.22 -16.12
N ARG A 204 6.45 26.44 -17.19
CA ARG A 204 7.14 25.17 -17.42
C ARG A 204 8.51 25.43 -18.06
N LEU A 205 9.53 24.73 -17.60
CA LEU A 205 10.82 24.65 -18.27
C LEU A 205 11.38 23.23 -18.19
N GLU A 206 12.06 22.79 -19.23
CA GLU A 206 12.77 21.53 -19.25
C GLU A 206 14.26 21.78 -19.07
N LEU A 207 14.86 21.13 -18.07
CA LEU A 207 16.25 21.33 -17.67
C LEU A 207 16.97 19.97 -17.59
N THR A 208 18.25 19.99 -17.92
CA THR A 208 19.14 18.83 -17.78
C THR A 208 19.37 18.49 -16.31
N LYS A 209 19.72 17.23 -16.02
CA LYS A 209 20.04 16.78 -14.66
C LYS A 209 21.07 17.68 -13.96
N GLU A 210 22.11 18.09 -14.68
CA GLU A 210 23.20 18.92 -14.16
C GLU A 210 22.70 20.32 -13.76
N GLN A 211 21.85 20.94 -14.59
CA GLN A 211 21.23 22.23 -14.29
C GLN A 211 20.29 22.14 -13.07
N LEU A 212 19.58 21.03 -12.93
CA LEU A 212 18.67 20.79 -11.81
C LEU A 212 19.43 20.58 -10.50
N LEU A 213 20.52 19.82 -10.53
CA LEU A 213 21.39 19.61 -9.35
C LEU A 213 21.95 20.94 -8.86
N GLU A 214 22.39 21.82 -9.76
CA GLU A 214 22.87 23.15 -9.38
C GLU A 214 21.72 24.03 -8.84
N MET A 215 20.55 24.01 -9.49
CA MET A 215 19.39 24.82 -9.09
C MET A 215 18.87 24.45 -7.69
N PHE A 216 18.87 23.16 -7.36
CA PHE A 216 18.34 22.64 -6.10
C PHE A 216 19.42 22.25 -5.09
N LYS A 217 20.67 22.71 -5.26
CA LYS A 217 21.81 22.36 -4.38
C LYS A 217 21.59 22.65 -2.89
N TYR A 218 20.69 23.58 -2.57
CA TYR A 218 20.32 23.92 -1.20
C TYR A 218 19.39 22.89 -0.54
N ASN A 219 18.68 22.08 -1.33
CA ASN A 219 17.64 21.17 -0.86
C ASN A 219 18.04 19.70 -1.10
N LYS A 220 18.59 19.06 -0.06
CA LYS A 220 19.06 17.66 -0.09
C LYS A 220 17.99 16.67 -0.56
N TYR A 221 16.71 16.93 -0.29
CA TYR A 221 15.62 16.04 -0.70
C TYR A 221 15.36 16.11 -2.20
N LYS A 222 15.39 17.31 -2.78
CA LYS A 222 15.25 17.51 -4.24
C LYS A 222 16.46 16.95 -4.97
N ILE A 223 17.67 17.14 -4.46
CA ILE A 223 18.89 16.51 -4.99
C ILE A 223 18.73 14.99 -5.01
N LYS A 224 18.27 14.37 -3.92
CA LYS A 224 18.05 12.93 -3.87
C LYS A 224 17.06 12.47 -4.95
N PHE A 225 15.95 13.17 -5.13
CA PHE A 225 15.00 12.85 -6.20
C PHE A 225 15.58 13.03 -7.60
N ILE A 226 16.36 14.09 -7.83
CA ILE A 226 17.03 14.35 -9.12
C ILE A 226 18.03 13.23 -9.42
N SER A 227 18.87 12.88 -8.44
CA SER A 227 19.88 11.84 -8.57
C SER A 227 19.29 10.45 -8.81
N ASP A 228 18.22 10.08 -8.09
CA ASP A 228 17.65 8.73 -8.13
C ASP A 228 16.71 8.50 -9.32
N LYS A 229 15.97 9.54 -9.74
CA LYS A 229 14.87 9.39 -10.70
C LYS A 229 15.18 9.88 -12.10
N ILE A 230 16.19 10.75 -12.27
CA ILE A 230 16.56 11.32 -13.58
C ILE A 230 17.86 10.64 -14.02
N PRO A 231 17.86 9.84 -15.11
CA PRO A 231 19.07 9.24 -15.66
C PRO A 231 20.11 10.30 -16.06
N ASP A 232 21.40 9.95 -15.98
CA ASP A 232 22.48 10.86 -16.40
C ASP A 232 22.37 11.18 -17.89
N GLY A 233 22.67 12.43 -18.26
CA GLY A 233 22.53 12.91 -19.65
C GLY A 233 21.10 13.14 -20.12
N THR A 234 20.10 13.01 -19.24
CA THR A 234 18.68 13.28 -19.56
C THR A 234 18.15 14.55 -18.87
N SER A 235 16.96 14.98 -19.27
CA SER A 235 16.27 16.16 -18.75
C SER A 235 14.94 15.79 -18.07
N THR A 236 14.46 16.69 -17.23
CA THR A 236 13.06 16.68 -16.77
C THR A 236 12.58 18.11 -16.58
N THR A 237 11.35 18.26 -16.11
CA THR A 237 10.72 19.57 -16.00
C THR A 237 10.76 20.16 -14.60
N VAL A 238 10.79 21.48 -14.56
CA VAL A 238 10.51 22.31 -13.40
C VAL A 238 9.35 23.25 -13.72
N TYR A 239 8.63 23.62 -12.66
CA TYR A 239 7.59 24.63 -12.76
C TYR A 239 7.87 25.76 -11.79
N ARG A 240 7.82 26.98 -12.30
CA ARG A 240 7.80 28.19 -11.49
C ARG A 240 6.37 28.65 -11.27
N CYS A 241 6.04 29.02 -10.04
CA CYS A 241 4.84 29.77 -9.68
C CYS A 241 5.24 30.86 -8.68
N GLY A 242 5.33 32.10 -9.17
CA GLY A 242 5.81 33.22 -8.36
C GLY A 242 7.24 32.99 -7.86
N PRO A 243 7.50 33.09 -6.53
CA PRO A 243 8.82 32.82 -5.97
C PRO A 243 9.14 31.32 -5.88
N LEU A 244 8.14 30.42 -5.95
CA LEU A 244 8.36 28.98 -5.93
C LEU A 244 8.87 28.48 -7.28
N ILE A 245 9.93 27.68 -7.26
CA ILE A 245 10.34 26.83 -8.38
C ILE A 245 10.44 25.42 -7.83
N ASP A 246 9.67 24.49 -8.41
CA ASP A 246 9.66 23.09 -7.96
C ASP A 246 9.95 22.07 -9.07
N LEU A 247 10.62 20.99 -8.67
CA LEU A 247 10.88 19.83 -9.53
C LEU A 247 9.58 19.04 -9.70
N CYS A 248 8.99 19.12 -10.89
CA CYS A 248 7.67 18.59 -11.14
C CYS A 248 7.47 18.26 -12.62
N VAL A 249 6.90 17.10 -12.92
CA VAL A 249 6.52 16.66 -14.29
C VAL A 249 5.28 17.38 -14.83
N GLY A 250 4.47 17.94 -13.93
CA GLY A 250 3.20 18.60 -14.22
C GLY A 250 2.15 17.63 -14.80
N PRO A 251 1.15 18.16 -15.52
CA PRO A 251 0.96 19.58 -15.82
C PRO A 251 0.32 20.37 -14.66
N HIS A 252 0.19 21.68 -14.84
CA HIS A 252 -0.43 22.60 -13.87
C HIS A 252 -1.55 23.45 -14.46
N ILE A 253 -2.35 24.05 -13.56
CA ILE A 253 -3.35 25.05 -13.94
C ILE A 253 -2.65 26.31 -14.51
N PRO A 254 -3.33 27.12 -15.35
CA PRO A 254 -2.68 28.26 -16.01
C PRO A 254 -2.09 29.32 -15.07
N GLN A 255 -2.76 29.55 -13.93
CA GLN A 255 -2.36 30.53 -12.92
C GLN A 255 -3.05 30.24 -11.57
N SER A 256 -2.40 30.65 -10.48
CA SER A 256 -2.89 30.49 -9.10
C SER A 256 -4.26 31.12 -8.87
N GLY A 257 -4.61 32.18 -9.61
CA GLY A 257 -5.89 32.87 -9.51
C GLY A 257 -7.10 32.04 -9.94
N ARG A 258 -6.91 30.85 -10.51
CA ARG A 258 -7.99 29.86 -10.75
C ARG A 258 -8.49 29.24 -9.45
N ILE A 259 -7.68 29.23 -8.41
CA ILE A 259 -8.07 28.80 -7.06
C ILE A 259 -8.90 29.92 -6.42
N LYS A 260 -10.14 29.64 -6.03
CA LYS A 260 -11.04 30.63 -5.40
C LYS A 260 -11.25 30.40 -3.92
N ALA A 261 -11.00 29.18 -3.46
CA ALA A 261 -11.00 28.80 -2.06
C ALA A 261 -9.83 27.85 -1.79
N PHE A 262 -9.14 28.07 -0.68
CA PHE A 262 -7.99 27.29 -0.24
C PHE A 262 -8.06 27.16 1.29
N LYS A 263 -7.79 25.97 1.82
CA LYS A 263 -7.85 25.70 3.26
C LYS A 263 -6.78 24.69 3.66
N VAL A 264 -6.11 24.93 4.78
CA VAL A 264 -5.24 23.94 5.42
C VAL A 264 -6.10 23.12 6.39
N LEU A 265 -6.04 21.79 6.28
CA LEU A 265 -6.97 20.88 7.00
C LEU A 265 -6.35 20.30 8.26
N LYS A 266 -5.16 19.72 8.15
CA LYS A 266 -4.47 19.03 9.23
C LYS A 266 -2.98 18.95 8.93
N ASN A 267 -2.19 18.61 9.94
CA ASN A 267 -0.79 18.28 9.79
C ASN A 267 -0.49 16.93 10.46
N SER A 268 0.56 16.25 10.00
CA SER A 268 1.07 15.02 10.61
C SER A 268 2.58 14.95 10.47
N ALA A 269 3.22 14.06 11.23
CA ALA A 269 4.57 13.65 10.92
C ALA A 269 4.55 12.62 9.78
N SER A 270 5.60 12.63 8.98
CA SER A 270 5.93 11.59 8.00
C SER A 270 7.45 11.42 8.03
N TYR A 271 7.96 10.42 7.32
CA TYR A 271 9.39 10.27 7.17
C TYR A 271 9.75 10.34 5.70
N PHE A 272 10.92 10.91 5.38
CA PHE A 272 11.36 10.98 4.00
C PHE A 272 11.43 9.56 3.40
N LEU A 273 10.85 9.38 2.21
CA LEU A 273 10.66 8.08 1.54
C LEU A 273 9.82 7.05 2.32
N GLY A 274 9.13 7.45 3.39
CA GLY A 274 8.31 6.55 4.20
C GLY A 274 9.09 5.63 5.15
N ASP A 275 10.39 5.84 5.31
CA ASP A 275 11.27 5.07 6.20
C ASP A 275 11.50 5.84 7.50
N SER A 276 11.12 5.25 8.64
CA SER A 276 11.27 5.88 9.96
C SER A 276 12.71 6.20 10.36
N ASN A 277 13.71 5.68 9.64
CA ASN A 277 15.13 5.97 9.82
C ASN A 277 15.59 7.24 9.09
N ASN A 278 14.81 7.75 8.14
CA ASN A 278 15.13 9.00 7.45
C ASN A 278 14.62 10.22 8.22
N ASP A 279 14.97 11.41 7.73
CA ASP A 279 14.52 12.67 8.31
C ASP A 279 13.00 12.66 8.55
N SER A 280 12.62 13.07 9.76
CA SER A 280 11.24 13.36 10.11
C SER A 280 10.78 14.60 9.37
N LEU A 281 9.71 14.47 8.59
CA LEU A 281 9.12 15.52 7.79
C LEU A 281 7.77 15.93 8.38
N GLN A 282 7.46 17.21 8.24
CA GLN A 282 6.13 17.75 8.51
C GLN A 282 5.28 17.65 7.25
N ARG A 283 4.20 16.89 7.33
CA ARG A 283 3.17 16.79 6.29
C ARG A 283 2.06 17.77 6.59
N VAL A 284 1.77 18.68 5.66
CA VAL A 284 0.63 19.61 5.77
C VAL A 284 -0.39 19.28 4.69
N TYR A 285 -1.62 18.98 5.11
CA TYR A 285 -2.73 18.66 4.21
C TYR A 285 -3.54 19.92 3.90
N GLY A 286 -3.91 20.08 2.64
CA GLY A 286 -4.75 21.16 2.17
C GLY A 286 -5.84 20.68 1.22
N ILE A 287 -6.84 21.52 1.04
CA ILE A 287 -7.84 21.38 -0.01
C ILE A 287 -8.15 22.73 -0.64
N SER A 288 -8.51 22.70 -1.91
CA SER A 288 -8.81 23.89 -2.69
C SER A 288 -9.89 23.63 -3.72
N PHE A 289 -10.57 24.69 -4.14
CA PHE A 289 -11.65 24.62 -5.11
C PHE A 289 -11.66 25.84 -6.05
N PRO A 290 -12.19 25.68 -7.29
CA PRO A 290 -12.44 26.79 -8.21
C PRO A 290 -13.65 27.64 -7.79
N ASP A 291 -14.39 27.24 -6.75
CA ASP A 291 -15.54 27.96 -6.20
C ASP A 291 -15.56 27.87 -4.66
N LYS A 292 -15.92 28.99 -4.00
CA LYS A 292 -16.13 29.05 -2.54
C LYS A 292 -17.33 28.24 -2.09
N LYS A 293 -18.33 28.04 -2.95
CA LYS A 293 -19.49 27.20 -2.66
C LYS A 293 -19.07 25.75 -2.42
N LEU A 294 -18.23 25.19 -3.30
CA LEU A 294 -17.68 23.84 -3.18
C LEU A 294 -16.87 23.65 -1.88
N MET A 295 -16.08 24.65 -1.48
CA MET A 295 -15.38 24.62 -0.18
C MET A 295 -16.35 24.54 1.00
N THR A 296 -17.43 25.32 0.96
CA THR A 296 -18.44 25.33 2.03
C THR A 296 -19.15 23.97 2.11
N GLU A 297 -19.49 23.39 0.96
CA GLU A 297 -20.09 22.05 0.85
C GLU A 297 -19.13 20.97 1.37
N HIS A 298 -17.84 21.02 1.02
CA HIS A 298 -16.84 20.06 1.48
C HIS A 298 -16.58 20.17 3.00
N LEU A 299 -16.43 21.37 3.56
CA LEU A 299 -16.26 21.56 5.01
C LEU A 299 -17.49 21.08 5.79
N LYS A 300 -18.69 21.29 5.23
CA LYS A 300 -19.92 20.74 5.80
C LYS A 300 -19.91 19.21 5.78
N PHE A 301 -19.48 18.59 4.67
CA PHE A 301 -19.32 17.13 4.57
C PHE A 301 -18.33 16.58 5.60
N LEU A 302 -17.15 17.19 5.75
CA LEU A 302 -16.16 16.79 6.76
C LEU A 302 -16.70 16.92 8.20
N ALA A 303 -17.48 17.98 8.48
CA ALA A 303 -18.15 18.16 9.77
C ALA A 303 -19.12 17.01 10.05
N GLU A 304 -19.96 16.69 9.07
CA GLU A 304 -20.94 15.61 9.17
C GLU A 304 -20.27 14.24 9.31
N ALA A 305 -19.15 14.00 8.61
CA ALA A 305 -18.36 12.78 8.71
C ALA A 305 -17.68 12.65 10.08
N ALA A 306 -17.09 13.72 10.61
CA ALA A 306 -16.46 13.73 11.93
C ALA A 306 -17.47 13.48 13.08
N GLU A 307 -18.72 13.92 12.91
CA GLU A 307 -19.81 13.61 13.84
C GLU A 307 -20.28 12.16 13.77
N ARG A 308 -19.96 11.44 12.69
CA ARG A 308 -20.32 10.03 12.46
C ARG A 308 -19.20 9.05 12.80
N ASP A 309 -17.99 9.50 13.12
CA ASP A 309 -16.85 8.63 13.42
C ASP A 309 -17.17 7.60 14.53
N HIS A 310 -17.09 6.31 14.20
CA HIS A 310 -17.44 5.22 15.11
C HIS A 310 -16.56 5.19 16.38
N ARG A 311 -15.35 5.75 16.34
CA ARG A 311 -14.46 5.82 17.52
C ARG A 311 -14.97 6.85 18.52
N LYS A 312 -15.50 7.96 18.01
CA LYS A 312 -16.13 9.01 18.82
C LYS A 312 -17.44 8.50 19.41
N ILE A 313 -18.33 8.01 18.55
CA ILE A 313 -19.65 7.49 18.99
C ILE A 313 -19.48 6.28 19.90
N GLY A 314 -18.54 5.38 19.58
CA GLY A 314 -18.24 4.20 20.38
C GLY A 314 -17.80 4.55 21.80
N LYS A 315 -17.04 5.63 21.98
CA LYS A 315 -16.72 6.16 23.31
C LYS A 315 -17.93 6.82 23.98
N GLU A 316 -18.65 7.68 23.27
CA GLU A 316 -19.81 8.42 23.80
C GLU A 316 -20.97 7.50 24.24
N GLN A 317 -21.12 6.35 23.58
CA GLN A 317 -22.16 5.36 23.87
C GLN A 317 -21.64 4.13 24.61
N GLU A 318 -20.36 4.13 25.02
CA GLU A 318 -19.76 3.05 25.81
C GLU A 318 -19.90 1.69 25.10
N LEU A 319 -19.56 1.64 23.80
CA LEU A 319 -19.68 0.44 22.98
C LEU A 319 -18.43 -0.44 23.07
N PHE A 320 -17.25 0.16 22.99
CA PHE A 320 -15.98 -0.55 23.04
C PHE A 320 -14.84 0.40 23.43
N PHE A 321 -13.70 -0.17 23.82
CA PHE A 321 -12.44 0.55 23.93
C PHE A 321 -11.28 -0.34 23.47
N PHE A 322 -10.10 0.24 23.31
CA PHE A 322 -8.87 -0.48 22.98
C PHE A 322 -7.87 -0.30 24.12
N SER A 323 -7.15 -1.37 24.44
CA SER A 323 -6.10 -1.39 25.46
C SER A 323 -4.75 -1.67 24.81
N GLU A 324 -3.70 -1.03 25.31
CA GLU A 324 -2.32 -1.31 24.91
C GLU A 324 -1.89 -2.75 25.25
N MET A 325 -2.59 -3.42 26.19
CA MET A 325 -2.36 -4.83 26.51
C MET A 325 -2.77 -5.78 25.38
N SER A 326 -3.63 -5.34 24.46
CA SER A 326 -4.01 -6.10 23.27
C SER A 326 -4.29 -5.15 22.09
N PRO A 327 -3.23 -4.57 21.49
CA PRO A 327 -3.37 -3.59 20.43
C PRO A 327 -4.17 -4.16 19.26
N GLY A 328 -5.14 -3.42 18.74
CA GLY A 328 -5.97 -3.87 17.64
C GLY A 328 -6.98 -4.96 18.01
N SER A 329 -7.20 -5.23 19.30
CA SER A 329 -8.29 -6.09 19.78
C SER A 329 -9.27 -5.24 20.58
N ALA A 330 -10.51 -5.16 20.11
CA ALA A 330 -11.53 -4.37 20.78
C ALA A 330 -12.00 -5.06 22.07
N MET A 331 -12.01 -4.32 23.17
CA MET A 331 -12.72 -4.70 24.39
C MET A 331 -14.15 -4.20 24.29
N TRP A 332 -15.08 -5.13 24.02
CA TRP A 332 -16.49 -4.83 23.90
C TRP A 332 -17.10 -4.57 25.28
N LEU A 333 -17.71 -3.40 25.44
CA LEU A 333 -18.46 -3.02 26.63
C LEU A 333 -19.89 -3.59 26.54
N PRO A 334 -20.68 -3.58 27.63
CA PRO A 334 -22.02 -4.18 27.64
C PRO A 334 -22.90 -3.70 26.47
N HIS A 335 -22.95 -2.39 26.18
CA HIS A 335 -23.77 -1.86 25.09
C HIS A 335 -23.28 -2.32 23.71
N GLY A 336 -21.97 -2.32 23.45
CA GLY A 336 -21.44 -2.83 22.19
C GLY A 336 -21.69 -4.33 22.02
N THR A 337 -21.60 -5.09 23.11
CA THR A 337 -21.88 -6.53 23.13
C THR A 337 -23.34 -6.83 22.80
N ARG A 338 -24.30 -6.00 23.23
CA ARG A 338 -25.71 -6.12 22.86
C ARG A 338 -25.90 -6.00 21.35
N ILE A 339 -25.29 -5.00 20.72
CA ILE A 339 -25.32 -4.79 19.26
C ILE A 339 -24.70 -6.00 18.55
N TYR A 340 -23.49 -6.38 18.97
CA TYR A 340 -22.73 -7.50 18.44
C TYR A 340 -23.57 -8.79 18.43
N ASN A 341 -24.13 -9.16 19.58
CA ASN A 341 -24.94 -10.38 19.73
C ASN A 341 -26.23 -10.31 18.89
N THR A 342 -26.85 -9.15 18.79
CA THR A 342 -28.08 -8.98 17.98
C THR A 342 -27.80 -9.17 16.48
N LEU A 343 -26.65 -8.67 15.99
CA LEU A 343 -26.21 -8.91 14.60
C LEU A 343 -25.97 -10.39 14.33
N VAL A 344 -25.21 -11.04 15.22
CA VAL A 344 -24.90 -12.47 15.10
C VAL A 344 -26.18 -13.32 15.16
N GLU A 345 -27.07 -13.06 16.12
CA GLU A 345 -28.31 -13.83 16.27
C GLU A 345 -29.27 -13.63 15.09
N THR A 346 -29.38 -12.40 14.58
CA THR A 346 -30.17 -12.13 13.36
C THR A 346 -29.69 -12.95 12.18
N LEU A 347 -28.38 -13.12 12.04
CA LEU A 347 -27.82 -13.92 10.97
C LEU A 347 -27.98 -15.42 11.22
N ARG A 348 -27.83 -15.88 12.48
CA ARG A 348 -28.13 -17.28 12.87
C ARG A 348 -29.58 -17.68 12.58
N GLU A 349 -30.54 -16.80 12.81
CA GLU A 349 -31.95 -17.03 12.44
C GLU A 349 -32.09 -17.32 10.95
N GLU A 350 -31.42 -16.54 10.10
CA GLU A 350 -31.45 -16.72 8.64
C GLU A 350 -30.66 -17.95 8.18
N TYR A 351 -29.61 -18.34 8.91
CA TYR A 351 -28.86 -19.59 8.70
C TYR A 351 -29.73 -20.82 8.96
N ARG A 352 -30.43 -20.87 10.10
CA ARG A 352 -31.33 -21.99 10.44
C ARG A 352 -32.43 -22.18 9.40
N LYS A 353 -33.03 -21.09 8.92
CA LYS A 353 -34.07 -21.12 7.85
C LYS A 353 -33.55 -21.66 6.52
N ARG A 354 -32.25 -21.50 6.25
CA ARG A 354 -31.59 -21.88 4.98
C ARG A 354 -30.80 -23.19 5.09
N GLY A 355 -30.94 -23.91 6.20
CA GLY A 355 -30.28 -25.20 6.42
C GLY A 355 -28.76 -25.10 6.51
N TYR A 356 -28.25 -24.05 7.15
CA TYR A 356 -26.86 -24.01 7.59
C TYR A 356 -26.72 -24.67 8.95
N ASP A 357 -25.76 -25.57 9.07
CA ASP A 357 -25.32 -26.16 10.33
C ASP A 357 -24.25 -25.26 10.97
N GLU A 358 -24.56 -24.65 12.11
CA GLU A 358 -23.55 -23.91 12.88
C GLU A 358 -22.62 -24.89 13.60
N VAL A 359 -21.32 -24.68 13.43
CA VAL A 359 -20.26 -25.47 14.07
C VAL A 359 -19.33 -24.57 14.85
N ILE A 360 -18.58 -25.19 15.77
CA ILE A 360 -17.50 -24.52 16.50
C ILE A 360 -16.24 -25.30 16.22
N THR A 361 -15.22 -24.62 15.72
CA THR A 361 -13.92 -25.21 15.47
C THR A 361 -12.84 -24.54 16.34
N PRO A 362 -11.75 -25.25 16.71
CA PRO A 362 -10.69 -24.69 17.54
C PRO A 362 -10.13 -23.35 17.04
N ASN A 363 -9.63 -22.52 17.97
CA ASN A 363 -8.94 -21.26 17.65
C ASN A 363 -7.43 -21.44 17.46
N MET A 364 -6.91 -22.64 17.73
CA MET A 364 -5.49 -22.95 17.73
C MET A 364 -5.33 -24.33 17.08
N TYR A 365 -4.45 -24.42 16.10
CA TYR A 365 -4.16 -25.67 15.39
C TYR A 365 -2.67 -25.86 15.19
N SER A 366 -2.25 -27.12 15.15
CA SER A 366 -0.92 -27.51 14.67
C SER A 366 -0.73 -26.97 13.24
N THR A 367 0.48 -26.52 12.91
CA THR A 367 0.79 -25.97 11.57
C THR A 367 0.52 -26.95 10.44
N LYS A 368 0.50 -28.25 10.72
CA LYS A 368 0.14 -29.33 9.79
C LYS A 368 -1.19 -29.07 9.06
N LEU A 369 -2.19 -28.50 9.75
CA LEU A 369 -3.47 -28.15 9.12
C LEU A 369 -3.31 -27.04 8.07
N TRP A 370 -2.53 -26.02 8.42
CA TRP A 370 -2.24 -24.87 7.56
C TRP A 370 -1.34 -25.26 6.38
N GLU A 371 -0.41 -26.20 6.59
CA GLU A 371 0.45 -26.76 5.54
C GLU A 371 -0.36 -27.59 4.54
N THR A 372 -1.26 -28.46 5.02
CA THR A 372 -2.16 -29.27 4.18
C THR A 372 -3.02 -28.38 3.31
N SER A 373 -3.66 -27.37 3.92
CA SER A 373 -4.50 -26.41 3.21
C SER A 373 -3.72 -25.49 2.27
N GLY A 374 -2.39 -25.42 2.37
CA GLY A 374 -1.54 -24.52 1.61
C GLY A 374 -1.40 -23.12 2.23
N HIS A 375 -2.13 -22.82 3.30
CA HIS A 375 -2.12 -21.50 3.92
C HIS A 375 -0.81 -21.19 4.64
N TRP A 376 -0.12 -22.18 5.21
CA TRP A 376 1.14 -21.94 5.92
C TRP A 376 2.21 -21.37 5.00
N GLN A 377 2.36 -21.98 3.83
CA GLN A 377 3.34 -21.60 2.81
C GLN A 377 3.06 -20.18 2.29
N ASN A 378 1.79 -19.77 2.30
CA ASN A 378 1.37 -18.50 1.74
C ASN A 378 1.24 -17.36 2.76
N TYR A 379 0.94 -17.65 4.03
CA TYR A 379 0.44 -16.65 5.00
C TYR A 379 1.09 -16.72 6.38
N LYS A 380 2.09 -17.57 6.64
CA LYS A 380 2.70 -17.67 7.99
C LYS A 380 3.10 -16.33 8.61
N GLU A 381 3.56 -15.37 7.80
CA GLU A 381 3.98 -14.03 8.25
C GLU A 381 2.81 -13.15 8.74
N ASN A 382 1.58 -13.51 8.37
CA ASN A 382 0.32 -12.90 8.79
C ASN A 382 -0.35 -13.58 9.97
N MET A 383 0.16 -14.73 10.36
CA MET A 383 -0.42 -15.55 11.39
C MET A 383 0.26 -15.24 12.72
N PHE A 384 -0.50 -15.32 13.81
CA PHE A 384 0.10 -15.47 15.12
C PHE A 384 0.44 -16.94 15.30
N SER A 385 1.70 -17.25 15.56
CA SER A 385 2.19 -18.59 15.81
C SER A 385 3.06 -18.62 17.06
N PHE A 386 3.09 -19.77 17.72
CA PHE A 386 3.75 -19.99 18.99
C PHE A 386 3.96 -21.49 19.18
N GLU A 387 4.89 -21.88 20.05
CA GLU A 387 5.18 -23.29 20.31
C GLU A 387 4.37 -23.85 21.48
N VAL A 388 3.93 -25.09 21.30
CA VAL A 388 3.25 -25.91 22.31
C VAL A 388 3.88 -27.29 22.25
N GLU A 389 4.51 -27.72 23.34
CA GLU A 389 5.13 -29.06 23.44
C GLU A 389 6.11 -29.39 22.28
N LYS A 390 6.88 -28.39 21.82
CA LYS A 390 7.83 -28.47 20.69
C LYS A 390 7.18 -28.66 19.31
N GLU A 391 5.86 -28.52 19.21
CA GLU A 391 5.17 -28.34 17.95
C GLU A 391 4.78 -26.87 17.79
N THR A 392 4.92 -26.33 16.57
CA THR A 392 4.41 -24.99 16.26
C THR A 392 2.89 -25.07 16.09
N PHE A 393 2.19 -24.15 16.75
CA PHE A 393 0.77 -23.91 16.57
C PHE A 393 0.58 -22.52 15.97
N GLY A 394 -0.53 -22.37 15.25
CA GLY A 394 -1.00 -21.08 14.77
C GLY A 394 -2.38 -20.79 15.35
N LEU A 395 -2.61 -19.53 15.76
CA LEU A 395 -3.97 -19.05 15.93
C LEU A 395 -4.68 -19.11 14.58
N LYS A 396 -5.96 -19.47 14.62
CA LYS A 396 -6.87 -19.46 13.49
C LYS A 396 -6.80 -18.09 12.81
N PRO A 397 -6.25 -18.01 11.60
CA PRO A 397 -6.00 -16.72 11.00
C PRO A 397 -7.12 -16.36 10.02
N MET A 398 -7.28 -15.08 9.72
CA MET A 398 -8.16 -14.63 8.66
C MET A 398 -7.65 -13.41 7.93
N ASN A 399 -7.79 -13.43 6.60
CA ASN A 399 -7.81 -12.20 5.83
C ASN A 399 -9.25 -11.73 5.61
N CYS A 400 -9.67 -10.73 6.37
CA CYS A 400 -10.59 -9.74 5.81
C CYS A 400 -9.87 -9.03 4.66
N LEU A 401 -10.62 -8.70 3.60
CA LEU A 401 -10.10 -7.91 2.49
C LEU A 401 -9.56 -6.57 2.98
N SER A 402 -8.23 -6.52 3.01
CA SER A 402 -7.32 -5.43 2.63
C SER A 402 -5.91 -5.84 3.11
N GLU A 403 -5.10 -6.45 2.24
CA GLU A 403 -3.64 -6.66 2.45
C GLU A 403 -2.89 -6.00 1.31
N ASP A 404 -2.28 -4.84 1.59
CA ASP A 404 -1.39 -4.13 0.67
C ASP A 404 -0.06 -4.88 0.56
N MET A 405 0.17 -5.59 -0.55
CA MET A 405 1.46 -6.25 -0.82
C MET A 405 2.48 -5.21 -1.21
N ARG A 406 3.69 -5.24 -0.63
CA ARG A 406 4.70 -4.25 -0.98
C ARG A 406 5.92 -4.85 -1.68
N VAL A 407 6.20 -4.42 -2.91
CA VAL A 407 7.32 -4.88 -3.74
C VAL A 407 8.51 -3.94 -3.56
N GLN A 408 9.70 -4.47 -3.25
CA GLN A 408 10.90 -3.63 -3.17
C GLN A 408 11.27 -3.14 -4.57
N THR A 409 11.08 -1.85 -4.75
CA THR A 409 11.53 -1.12 -5.93
C THR A 409 12.71 -0.24 -5.56
N ASN A 410 13.33 0.38 -6.54
CA ASN A 410 14.26 1.49 -6.35
C ASN A 410 13.62 2.69 -5.64
N LYS A 411 12.30 2.68 -5.43
CA LYS A 411 11.52 3.68 -4.67
C LYS A 411 11.02 3.12 -3.32
N GLY A 412 11.59 2.01 -2.86
CA GLY A 412 11.17 1.32 -1.64
C GLY A 412 10.06 0.30 -1.87
N PHE A 413 9.48 -0.21 -0.78
CA PHE A 413 8.43 -1.22 -0.79
C PHE A 413 7.06 -0.61 -1.16
N LEU A 414 6.48 -0.92 -2.34
CA LEU A 414 5.22 -0.35 -2.87
C LEU A 414 4.07 -1.35 -3.02
N GLY A 415 2.85 -0.94 -2.65
CA GLY A 415 1.56 -1.63 -2.78
C GLY A 415 1.31 -2.26 -4.16
N LEU A 416 0.71 -3.45 -4.28
CA LEU A 416 0.51 -4.07 -5.61
C LEU A 416 -0.41 -3.26 -6.52
N ASP A 417 -1.42 -2.58 -5.97
CA ASP A 417 -2.30 -1.69 -6.73
C ASP A 417 -1.58 -0.39 -7.12
N GLU A 418 -0.70 0.11 -6.25
CA GLU A 418 0.22 1.23 -6.56
C GLU A 418 1.21 0.85 -7.67
N VAL A 419 1.65 -0.41 -7.69
CA VAL A 419 2.48 -0.98 -8.75
C VAL A 419 1.66 -1.15 -10.03
N LYS A 420 0.42 -1.66 -10.00
CA LYS A 420 -0.43 -1.85 -11.20
C LYS A 420 -0.72 -0.54 -11.94
N ASP A 421 -0.81 0.57 -11.23
CA ASP A 421 -1.05 1.88 -11.84
C ASP A 421 0.24 2.57 -12.33
N GLN A 422 1.40 2.17 -11.79
CA GLN A 422 2.69 2.85 -12.03
C GLN A 422 3.81 1.95 -12.56
N TRP A 423 3.52 0.70 -12.91
CA TRP A 423 4.54 -0.35 -13.13
C TRP A 423 5.55 0.04 -14.21
N ARG A 424 5.17 0.85 -15.19
CA ARG A 424 6.07 1.31 -16.27
C ARG A 424 7.26 2.16 -15.77
N ASP A 425 7.16 2.76 -14.58
CA ASP A 425 8.14 3.71 -14.03
C ASP A 425 8.88 3.18 -12.77
N LEU A 426 8.83 1.87 -12.52
CA LEU A 426 9.44 1.21 -11.36
C LEU A 426 10.59 0.29 -11.76
N LYS A 427 11.71 0.33 -11.01
CA LYS A 427 12.80 -0.67 -11.11
C LYS A 427 12.75 -1.58 -9.90
N PHE A 428 12.69 -2.89 -10.10
CA PHE A 428 12.53 -3.89 -9.05
C PHE A 428 13.89 -4.44 -8.61
N ALA A 429 14.06 -4.66 -7.30
CA ALA A 429 15.25 -5.31 -6.77
C ALA A 429 15.41 -6.71 -7.38
N ASN A 430 16.64 -7.05 -7.78
CA ASN A 430 17.07 -8.26 -8.47
C ASN A 430 18.44 -8.71 -7.91
N TYR A 431 18.69 -9.97 -7.58
CA TYR A 431 20.02 -10.51 -7.22
C TYR A 431 20.67 -11.09 -8.46
N ASN A 432 21.92 -10.70 -8.67
CA ASN A 432 22.76 -11.23 -9.72
C ASN A 432 23.51 -12.48 -9.19
N PRO A 433 23.22 -13.68 -9.71
CA PRO A 433 23.85 -14.92 -9.23
C PRO A 433 25.34 -15.04 -9.55
N GLU A 434 25.81 -14.39 -10.62
CA GLU A 434 27.21 -14.42 -11.06
C GLU A 434 28.09 -13.51 -10.19
N THR A 435 27.55 -12.35 -9.78
CA THR A 435 28.28 -11.39 -8.93
C THR A 435 27.97 -11.51 -7.44
N LYS A 436 26.95 -12.31 -7.08
CA LYS A 436 26.41 -12.47 -5.72
C LYS A 436 25.98 -11.14 -5.05
N GLN A 437 25.49 -10.18 -5.83
CA GLN A 437 25.08 -8.83 -5.38
C GLN A 437 23.64 -8.47 -5.79
N ILE A 438 23.03 -7.48 -5.13
CA ILE A 438 21.67 -6.98 -5.43
C ILE A 438 21.75 -5.77 -6.38
N GLN A 439 20.96 -5.79 -7.45
CA GLN A 439 20.81 -4.80 -8.54
C GLN A 439 19.33 -4.41 -8.73
N TYR A 440 18.99 -3.29 -9.39
CA TYR A 440 17.60 -2.84 -9.55
C TYR A 440 17.23 -2.62 -11.03
N LEU A 441 16.23 -3.35 -11.55
CA LEU A 441 15.94 -3.43 -13.00
C LEU A 441 14.51 -2.98 -13.39
N PRO A 442 14.27 -2.36 -14.57
CA PRO A 442 12.95 -1.88 -15.01
C PRO A 442 11.88 -2.98 -15.22
N ALA A 443 10.60 -2.62 -15.08
CA ALA A 443 9.44 -3.50 -15.25
C ALA A 443 9.28 -4.15 -16.64
N SER A 444 9.78 -3.48 -17.70
CA SER A 444 9.82 -4.03 -19.07
C SER A 444 10.61 -5.34 -19.15
N ASN A 445 11.51 -5.58 -18.20
CA ASN A 445 12.28 -6.82 -18.10
C ASN A 445 11.49 -7.94 -17.39
N PHE A 446 10.26 -7.68 -16.95
CA PHE A 446 9.38 -8.61 -16.22
C PHE A 446 8.06 -8.93 -16.94
N ILE A 447 7.70 -8.28 -18.06
CA ILE A 447 6.52 -8.63 -18.87
C ILE A 447 6.85 -9.76 -19.84
N LEU A 448 6.17 -10.90 -19.69
CA LEU A 448 6.01 -11.89 -20.77
C LEU A 448 4.55 -11.86 -21.24
N LYS A 449 4.29 -11.22 -22.38
CA LYS A 449 3.25 -11.67 -23.31
C LYS A 449 3.97 -12.28 -24.50
N ASP A 450 4.28 -13.57 -24.40
CA ASP A 450 4.02 -14.43 -25.54
C ASP A 450 3.71 -15.85 -25.06
N ALA A 451 2.50 -16.28 -25.38
CA ALA A 451 2.03 -17.65 -25.23
C ALA A 451 2.26 -18.46 -26.53
N ALA A 452 3.07 -17.97 -27.48
CA ALA A 452 3.21 -18.62 -28.78
C ALA A 452 4.63 -18.83 -29.33
N ASN A 453 5.67 -18.01 -29.11
CA ASN A 453 6.92 -18.21 -29.86
C ASN A 453 8.22 -18.17 -29.03
N HIS A 454 8.99 -19.26 -29.17
CA HIS A 454 10.28 -19.56 -28.55
C HIS A 454 11.50 -18.83 -29.20
N LYS A 455 12.61 -18.72 -28.42
CA LYS A 455 14.06 -18.56 -28.79
C LYS A 455 14.60 -17.12 -28.91
N MET A 456 15.86 -16.73 -28.61
CA MET A 456 17.08 -17.14 -27.87
C MET A 456 18.07 -15.94 -27.98
N VAL A 457 19.24 -15.98 -27.36
CA VAL A 457 20.30 -14.93 -27.29
C VAL A 457 21.47 -15.25 -28.24
N GLU A 458 22.21 -14.26 -28.79
CA GLU A 458 23.64 -14.47 -29.17
C GLU A 458 24.51 -13.18 -29.21
N PHE A 459 25.78 -13.31 -28.76
CA PHE A 459 26.88 -12.33 -28.72
C PHE A 459 28.04 -12.82 -29.61
N SER A 460 28.89 -11.93 -30.18
CA SER A 460 30.35 -12.22 -30.32
C SER A 460 31.20 -11.05 -30.85
N ASP A 461 32.47 -11.03 -30.41
CA ASP A 461 33.57 -10.09 -30.65
C ASP A 461 34.80 -10.86 -31.21
N TYR A 462 35.68 -10.22 -31.99
CA TYR A 462 36.94 -10.83 -32.47
C TYR A 462 37.91 -9.75 -32.93
N ASP A 463 39.18 -9.98 -32.62
CA ASP A 463 40.16 -10.12 -33.68
C ASP A 463 41.31 -11.03 -33.24
N ILE A 464 41.63 -12.08 -34.01
CA ILE A 464 42.93 -12.76 -33.97
C ILE A 464 43.42 -12.95 -35.40
N ASN A 465 44.62 -12.47 -35.69
CA ASN A 465 45.33 -12.64 -36.95
C ASN A 465 46.24 -13.89 -36.86
N SER A 466 46.21 -14.76 -37.86
CA SER A 466 47.41 -15.31 -38.51
C SER A 466 47.04 -16.18 -39.71
N ASP A 467 47.34 -15.64 -40.89
CA ASP A 467 47.94 -16.30 -42.05
C ASP A 467 47.67 -17.81 -42.25
N ALA A 468 46.58 -18.13 -42.97
CA ALA A 468 46.56 -19.18 -44.01
C ALA A 468 45.17 -19.43 -44.65
N HIS A 469 44.06 -18.96 -44.08
CA HIS A 469 42.74 -19.39 -44.54
C HIS A 469 41.76 -18.22 -44.68
N GLY A 470 41.09 -18.16 -45.84
CA GLY A 470 40.30 -17.01 -46.31
C GLY A 470 39.31 -16.48 -45.27
N SER A 471 39.21 -15.15 -45.22
CA SER A 471 38.31 -14.42 -44.33
C SER A 471 36.87 -14.51 -44.83
N PHE A 472 35.93 -14.70 -43.92
CA PHE A 472 34.52 -14.83 -44.25
C PHE A 472 33.65 -13.96 -43.33
N SER A 473 32.58 -13.41 -43.90
CA SER A 473 31.60 -12.62 -43.17
C SER A 473 30.42 -13.48 -42.80
N LEU A 474 30.04 -13.41 -41.52
CA LEU A 474 28.93 -14.15 -40.96
C LEU A 474 27.72 -13.21 -40.84
N PHE A 475 26.61 -13.61 -41.44
CA PHE A 475 25.34 -12.90 -41.38
C PHE A 475 24.34 -13.75 -40.61
N VAL A 476 23.82 -13.20 -39.52
CA VAL A 476 22.81 -13.86 -38.68
C VAL A 476 21.50 -13.14 -38.87
N THR A 477 20.47 -13.87 -39.28
CA THR A 477 19.11 -13.31 -39.45
C THR A 477 18.39 -13.26 -38.11
N ASP A 478 17.30 -12.50 -38.02
CA ASP A 478 16.47 -12.38 -36.81
C ASP A 478 15.91 -13.73 -36.29
N ASN A 479 15.94 -14.78 -37.13
CA ASN A 479 15.56 -16.15 -36.78
C ASN A 479 16.75 -17.02 -36.27
N HIS A 480 17.92 -16.41 -36.03
CA HIS A 480 19.17 -17.05 -35.59
C HIS A 480 19.78 -18.05 -36.60
N ASP A 481 19.40 -17.94 -37.88
CA ASP A 481 20.05 -18.68 -38.96
C ASP A 481 21.34 -17.97 -39.39
N MET A 482 22.46 -18.70 -39.37
CA MET A 482 23.79 -18.17 -39.71
C MET A 482 24.14 -18.46 -41.17
N TYR A 483 24.61 -17.45 -41.91
CA TYR A 483 25.06 -17.55 -43.30
C TYR A 483 26.48 -17.01 -43.45
N VAL A 484 27.29 -17.61 -44.31
CA VAL A 484 28.68 -17.22 -44.54
C VAL A 484 28.89 -16.78 -45.99
N GLN A 485 29.61 -15.67 -46.18
CA GLN A 485 30.09 -15.19 -47.48
C GLN A 485 31.61 -15.05 -47.44
N THR A 486 32.31 -15.65 -48.40
CA THR A 486 33.78 -15.65 -48.44
C THR A 486 34.31 -14.46 -49.24
N GLY A 487 35.29 -13.75 -48.68
CA GLY A 487 35.95 -12.59 -49.30
C GLY A 487 37.47 -12.71 -49.25
N ARG A 488 38.18 -11.87 -50.02
CA ARG A 488 39.65 -11.85 -50.05
C ARG A 488 40.18 -10.56 -49.42
N VAL A 489 41.27 -10.65 -48.66
CA VAL A 489 41.94 -9.47 -48.06
C VAL A 489 42.66 -8.69 -49.17
N ASP A 490 42.37 -7.40 -49.28
CA ASP A 490 42.98 -6.54 -50.30
C ASP A 490 44.38 -6.09 -49.87
N LYS A 491 45.39 -6.81 -50.36
CA LYS A 491 46.79 -6.60 -49.97
C LYS A 491 47.49 -5.44 -50.69
N GLU A 492 46.87 -4.85 -51.71
CA GLU A 492 47.53 -3.79 -52.51
C GLU A 492 47.37 -2.38 -51.91
N ALA A 493 46.36 -2.16 -51.05
CA ALA A 493 46.12 -0.85 -50.43
C ALA A 493 46.87 -0.60 -49.11
N GLY A 494 47.66 -1.58 -48.63
CA GLY A 494 48.41 -1.48 -47.38
C GLY A 494 47.57 -1.56 -46.09
N ASP A 495 46.25 -1.72 -46.21
CA ASP A 495 45.34 -1.85 -45.08
C ASP A 495 44.89 -3.31 -44.91
N ILE A 496 45.54 -4.01 -43.99
CA ILE A 496 45.30 -5.44 -43.68
C ILE A 496 43.91 -5.74 -43.13
N ASN A 497 43.07 -4.72 -42.90
CA ASN A 497 41.73 -4.85 -42.33
C ASN A 497 40.60 -4.69 -43.38
N ARG A 498 40.91 -4.50 -44.67
CA ARG A 498 39.89 -4.36 -45.72
C ARG A 498 39.68 -5.67 -46.49
N ILE A 499 38.50 -6.26 -46.36
CA ILE A 499 38.06 -7.45 -47.12
C ILE A 499 37.27 -7.01 -48.35
N VAL A 500 37.65 -7.49 -49.52
CA VAL A 500 36.97 -7.24 -50.81
C VAL A 500 36.23 -8.51 -51.22
N TYR A 501 34.92 -8.39 -51.41
CA TYR A 501 34.05 -9.46 -51.87
C TYR A 501 33.93 -9.38 -53.39
N GLU A 502 34.05 -10.50 -54.09
CA GLU A 502 33.83 -10.53 -55.54
C GLU A 502 32.33 -10.31 -55.81
N GLU A 503 31.99 -9.56 -56.87
CA GLU A 503 30.63 -9.02 -57.13
C GLU A 503 29.51 -10.07 -57.30
N ASN A 504 29.77 -11.38 -57.13
CA ASN A 504 28.78 -12.46 -57.23
C ASN A 504 29.00 -13.62 -56.23
N SER A 505 29.57 -13.40 -55.04
CA SER A 505 29.75 -14.50 -54.07
C SER A 505 28.44 -14.87 -53.34
N GLU A 506 28.04 -16.15 -53.41
CA GLU A 506 26.79 -16.67 -52.80
C GLU A 506 26.89 -16.89 -51.28
N PHE A 507 25.79 -16.61 -50.57
CA PHE A 507 25.63 -16.82 -49.13
C PHE A 507 25.20 -18.27 -48.83
N SER A 508 25.91 -18.95 -47.94
CA SER A 508 25.59 -20.34 -47.57
C SER A 508 25.29 -20.49 -46.08
N LYS A 509 24.17 -21.16 -45.73
CA LYS A 509 23.70 -21.38 -44.36
C LYS A 509 24.58 -22.40 -43.63
N VAL A 510 25.00 -22.14 -42.40
CA VAL A 510 25.89 -23.00 -41.60
C VAL A 510 25.38 -23.16 -40.16
N GLU A 511 25.74 -24.25 -39.48
CA GLU A 511 25.45 -24.43 -38.04
C GLU A 511 26.68 -24.12 -37.16
N ALA A 512 26.45 -23.57 -35.96
CA ALA A 512 27.51 -23.15 -35.04
C ALA A 512 28.53 -24.26 -34.70
N SER A 513 28.08 -25.52 -34.62
CA SER A 513 28.95 -26.69 -34.39
C SER A 513 29.93 -26.94 -35.54
N GLN A 514 29.57 -26.58 -36.77
CA GLN A 514 30.41 -26.74 -37.97
C GLN A 514 31.51 -25.67 -38.04
N LEU A 515 31.29 -24.49 -37.45
CA LEU A 515 32.30 -23.43 -37.35
C LEU A 515 33.38 -23.78 -36.30
N VAL A 516 32.96 -24.32 -35.14
CA VAL A 516 33.85 -24.70 -34.02
C VAL A 516 34.73 -25.91 -34.34
N GLY A 517 34.25 -26.84 -35.17
CA GLY A 517 35.04 -28.00 -35.63
C GLY A 517 35.99 -27.73 -36.80
N SER A 518 35.94 -26.55 -37.42
CA SER A 518 36.65 -26.28 -38.69
C SER A 518 38.12 -25.88 -38.53
N GLY A 519 38.55 -25.58 -37.30
CA GLY A 519 39.92 -25.12 -37.01
C GLY A 519 40.29 -23.78 -37.67
N LYS A 520 39.32 -23.01 -38.19
CA LYS A 520 39.55 -21.71 -38.83
C LYS A 520 39.20 -20.59 -37.84
N GLY A 521 40.17 -19.73 -37.53
CA GLY A 521 39.95 -18.55 -36.68
C GLY A 521 39.08 -17.52 -37.39
N ILE A 522 38.07 -16.99 -36.70
CA ILE A 522 37.14 -15.96 -37.19
C ILE A 522 37.73 -14.57 -36.81
N ARG A 523 37.33 -13.48 -37.47
CA ARG A 523 37.74 -12.08 -37.14
C ARG A 523 36.51 -11.16 -37.23
N PHE A 524 36.36 -10.15 -36.36
CA PHE A 524 35.21 -9.20 -36.36
C PHE A 524 35.77 -7.77 -36.48
N THR A 525 35.57 -7.13 -37.63
CA THR A 525 36.13 -5.79 -37.90
C THR A 525 35.05 -4.72 -37.84
N THR A 526 35.25 -3.68 -37.03
CA THR A 526 34.47 -2.43 -37.06
C THR A 526 35.19 -1.40 -37.92
N THR A 527 34.58 -0.95 -39.02
CA THR A 527 35.18 0.06 -39.91
C THR A 527 34.49 1.41 -39.81
N ALA A 528 35.34 2.44 -39.60
CA ALA A 528 35.23 3.86 -39.97
C ALA A 528 34.87 4.86 -38.84
N PRO A 529 35.30 6.13 -38.96
CA PRO A 529 36.65 6.57 -38.60
C PRO A 529 36.57 7.87 -37.78
N ASN A 530 36.70 7.79 -36.45
CA ASN A 530 37.22 8.85 -35.54
C ASN A 530 37.08 8.41 -34.06
N GLY A 531 38.01 7.57 -33.61
CA GLY A 531 38.61 7.56 -32.26
C GLY A 531 37.78 7.17 -31.03
N ILE A 532 38.22 6.11 -30.34
CA ILE A 532 37.94 5.89 -28.90
C ILE A 532 39.19 6.31 -28.12
N ASP A 533 39.04 7.02 -27.00
CA ASP A 533 40.08 7.09 -25.95
C ASP A 533 39.85 5.97 -24.93
N ILE A 534 40.84 5.08 -24.79
CA ILE A 534 40.82 3.87 -23.96
C ILE A 534 41.61 4.14 -22.67
N ALA A 535 41.10 5.05 -21.85
CA ALA A 535 41.54 5.24 -20.47
C ALA A 535 40.49 4.81 -19.43
N SER A 536 39.35 4.23 -19.81
CA SER A 536 38.43 3.66 -18.84
C SER A 536 37.48 2.64 -19.47
N VAL A 537 37.01 1.73 -18.64
CA VAL A 537 35.88 0.79 -18.87
C VAL A 537 36.28 -0.58 -19.42
N ALA A 538 36.73 -1.42 -18.48
CA ALA A 538 36.79 -2.85 -18.59
C ALA A 538 35.41 -3.47 -18.32
N SER A 539 34.72 -3.89 -19.37
CA SER A 539 33.62 -4.84 -19.24
C SER A 539 33.60 -5.78 -20.44
N TYR A 540 34.44 -6.80 -20.36
CA TYR A 540 34.10 -8.10 -20.91
C TYR A 540 34.74 -9.19 -20.06
N LYS A 541 33.92 -9.88 -19.27
CA LYS A 541 34.15 -11.25 -18.80
C LYS A 541 32.89 -11.78 -18.13
N GLN A 542 31.97 -12.26 -18.95
CA GLN A 542 31.44 -13.63 -18.84
C GLN A 542 30.49 -13.93 -20.02
N VAL A 543 31.00 -14.63 -21.04
CA VAL A 543 30.44 -15.92 -21.48
C VAL A 543 31.64 -16.81 -21.75
N VAL A 544 32.06 -17.59 -20.75
CA VAL A 544 33.05 -18.65 -20.93
C VAL A 544 32.72 -19.80 -19.98
N SER A 545 32.67 -21.02 -20.54
CA SER A 545 32.49 -22.31 -19.86
C SER A 545 33.48 -22.56 -18.70
N GLU A 546 33.03 -23.35 -17.72
CA GLU A 546 33.67 -23.65 -16.41
C GLU A 546 35.18 -23.98 -16.45
N ASN A 547 35.74 -24.54 -17.53
CA ASN A 547 37.17 -24.89 -17.57
C ASN A 547 38.13 -23.73 -17.92
N GLN A 548 37.64 -22.58 -18.37
CA GLN A 548 38.47 -21.37 -18.54
C GLN A 548 38.25 -20.36 -17.41
N GLN A 549 37.15 -20.48 -16.63
CA GLN A 549 37.01 -19.79 -15.34
C GLN A 549 38.11 -20.21 -14.36
N GLN A 550 38.46 -21.50 -14.33
CA GLN A 550 39.52 -22.03 -13.47
C GLN A 550 40.91 -21.43 -13.80
N THR A 551 41.30 -21.40 -15.08
CA THR A 551 42.59 -20.83 -15.51
C THR A 551 42.66 -19.30 -15.34
N PHE A 552 41.52 -18.61 -15.44
CA PHE A 552 41.45 -17.17 -15.18
C PHE A 552 41.54 -16.84 -13.67
N LEU A 553 40.95 -17.68 -12.80
CA LEU A 553 41.04 -17.54 -11.34
C LEU A 553 42.45 -17.86 -10.81
N GLU A 554 43.16 -18.80 -11.42
CA GLU A 554 44.55 -19.13 -11.05
C GLU A 554 45.56 -18.01 -11.37
N LEU A 555 45.35 -17.26 -12.46
CA LEU A 555 46.19 -16.10 -12.81
C LEU A 555 45.89 -14.85 -11.97
N TYR A 556 44.68 -14.72 -11.41
CA TYR A 556 44.28 -13.62 -10.53
C TYR A 556 44.66 -13.86 -9.06
N GLY A 557 44.71 -15.12 -8.63
CA GLY A 557 45.21 -15.51 -7.30
C GLY A 557 46.69 -15.19 -7.06
N TYR A 558 47.49 -14.97 -8.11
CA TYR A 558 48.90 -14.61 -8.01
C TYR A 558 49.14 -13.10 -7.75
N TRP A 559 48.09 -12.27 -7.78
CA TRP A 559 48.22 -10.80 -7.66
C TRP A 559 47.79 -10.24 -6.28
N VAL A 560 47.13 -11.03 -5.41
CA VAL A 560 46.60 -10.53 -4.11
C VAL A 560 47.16 -11.28 -2.90
N GLY A 561 48.15 -12.16 -3.05
CA GLY A 561 48.59 -12.99 -1.93
C GLY A 561 50.06 -13.35 -1.96
N ASN A 562 50.93 -12.41 -1.56
CA ASN A 562 52.11 -12.66 -0.72
C ASN A 562 52.99 -11.41 -0.66
N ALA A 563 53.06 -10.77 0.51
CA ALA A 563 54.05 -9.74 0.80
C ALA A 563 54.65 -9.94 2.20
N ASP A 564 55.20 -11.12 2.44
CA ASP A 564 56.28 -11.25 3.42
C ASP A 564 57.59 -10.83 2.72
N LYS A 565 58.20 -9.76 3.25
CA LYS A 565 59.47 -9.11 2.85
C LYS A 565 59.41 -8.12 1.69
N VAL A 566 59.16 -6.84 2.00
CA VAL A 566 60.01 -5.72 1.52
C VAL A 566 60.00 -4.60 2.58
N GLY A 567 60.94 -4.69 3.52
CA GLY A 567 61.61 -3.50 3.99
C GLY A 567 62.60 -3.03 2.92
N GLU A 568 62.83 -1.73 2.85
CA GLU A 568 63.97 -1.10 2.16
C GLU A 568 64.00 -1.07 0.62
N THR A 569 62.86 -0.81 -0.04
CA THR A 569 62.86 -0.01 -1.28
C THR A 569 61.67 0.93 -1.24
N GLY A 570 61.94 2.23 -1.06
CA GLY A 570 60.93 3.27 -0.84
C GLY A 570 59.86 3.33 -1.92
N VAL A 571 58.74 2.65 -1.66
CA VAL A 571 57.45 2.85 -2.32
C VAL A 571 56.44 3.16 -1.22
N THR A 572 56.02 4.43 -1.18
CA THR A 572 54.94 4.89 -0.31
C THR A 572 53.62 4.45 -0.94
N PHE A 573 52.88 3.57 -0.28
CA PHE A 573 51.45 3.43 -0.55
C PHE A 573 50.74 4.57 0.20
N THR A 574 50.29 5.58 -0.54
CA THR A 574 49.23 6.46 -0.04
C THR A 574 47.97 5.62 0.08
N ALA A 575 47.54 5.37 1.30
CA ALA A 575 46.23 4.80 1.58
C ALA A 575 45.16 5.63 0.85
N ALA A 576 44.35 4.97 0.02
CA ALA A 576 43.07 5.54 -0.37
C ALA A 576 42.22 5.61 0.91
N ASN A 577 42.20 6.81 1.52
CA ASN A 577 41.57 7.20 2.78
C ASN A 577 42.28 6.76 4.09
N GLU A 578 43.34 7.48 4.47
CA GLU A 578 43.81 7.56 5.87
C GLU A 578 42.69 7.94 6.86
N ALA A 579 41.65 8.65 6.39
CA ALA A 579 40.49 9.06 7.18
C ALA A 579 39.61 7.88 7.64
N ASN A 580 39.45 6.84 6.81
CA ASN A 580 38.61 5.69 7.14
C ASN A 580 39.36 4.67 8.02
N SER A 581 40.67 4.52 7.83
CA SER A 581 41.50 3.61 8.61
C SER A 581 41.83 4.11 10.01
N ALA A 582 42.00 5.42 10.23
CA ALA A 582 42.34 5.98 11.55
C ALA A 582 41.16 5.86 12.54
N TRP A 583 39.95 6.11 12.06
CA TRP A 583 38.75 5.99 12.88
C TRP A 583 38.33 4.52 13.07
N LEU A 584 38.41 3.68 12.04
CA LEU A 584 38.14 2.24 12.15
C LEU A 584 39.12 1.58 13.13
N SER A 585 40.41 1.94 13.08
CA SER A 585 41.41 1.48 14.05
C SER A 585 41.15 2.00 15.45
N LYS A 586 40.68 3.26 15.58
CA LYS A 586 40.26 3.86 16.86
C LYS A 586 38.99 3.20 17.42
N ALA A 587 38.00 2.89 16.58
CA ALA A 587 36.76 2.23 16.98
C ALA A 587 37.00 0.78 17.40
N ILE A 588 37.85 0.04 16.66
CA ILE A 588 38.28 -1.31 17.03
C ILE A 588 39.10 -1.26 18.33
N SER A 589 40.02 -0.30 18.49
CA SER A 589 40.82 -0.13 19.72
C SER A 589 39.97 0.29 20.94
N GLU A 590 38.98 1.16 20.75
CA GLU A 590 38.05 1.59 21.80
C GLU A 590 37.04 0.50 22.18
N LEU A 591 36.67 -0.37 21.22
CA LEU A 591 35.89 -1.59 21.46
C LEU A 591 36.71 -2.67 22.18
N GLU A 592 37.99 -2.83 21.86
CA GLU A 592 38.91 -3.78 22.51
C GLU A 592 39.33 -3.32 23.92
N GLY A 593 39.48 -2.01 24.15
CA GLY A 593 39.98 -1.44 25.41
C GLY A 593 38.93 -1.18 26.51
N LYS A 594 37.63 -1.37 26.23
CA LYS A 594 36.54 -0.98 27.16
C LYS A 594 35.60 -2.12 27.57
N VAL A 595 35.90 -3.38 27.27
CA VAL A 595 34.94 -4.46 27.52
C VAL A 595 35.54 -5.61 28.33
N ASP A 596 35.38 -5.52 29.65
CA ASP A 596 35.29 -6.71 30.49
C ASP A 596 34.01 -7.47 30.10
N GLY A 597 34.12 -8.41 29.16
CA GLY A 597 33.16 -9.51 28.90
C GLY A 597 31.65 -9.21 28.84
N THR A 598 31.22 -8.01 28.40
CA THR A 598 29.82 -7.54 28.52
C THR A 598 29.21 -6.96 27.23
N THR A 599 27.89 -7.19 27.09
CA THR A 599 26.96 -6.77 26.00
C THR A 599 27.17 -5.36 25.43
N ILE A 600 27.03 -5.24 24.11
CA ILE A 600 27.00 -3.96 23.37
C ILE A 600 25.60 -3.34 23.45
N THR A 601 25.46 -2.16 24.06
CA THR A 601 24.18 -1.44 24.25
C THR A 601 24.06 -0.26 23.29
N ASP A 602 22.84 0.28 23.09
CA ASP A 602 22.61 1.48 22.26
C ASP A 602 23.50 2.64 22.69
N SER A 603 23.64 2.86 24.00
CA SER A 603 24.51 3.92 24.53
C SER A 603 25.99 3.72 24.22
N LYS A 604 26.48 2.47 24.20
CA LYS A 604 27.87 2.14 23.85
C LYS A 604 28.09 2.27 22.34
N LEU A 605 27.12 1.83 21.54
CA LEU A 605 27.17 1.99 20.08
C LEU A 605 27.14 3.48 19.72
N SER A 606 26.18 4.25 20.24
CA SER A 606 26.11 5.69 20.00
C SER A 606 27.37 6.42 20.47
N ALA A 607 28.02 5.98 21.55
CA ALA A 607 29.28 6.57 22.00
C ALA A 607 30.45 6.37 20.99
N LEU A 608 30.46 5.27 20.23
CA LEU A 608 31.46 5.01 19.19
C LEU A 608 31.31 5.92 17.97
N PHE A 609 30.07 6.32 17.66
CA PHE A 609 29.73 7.22 16.55
C PHE A 609 29.50 8.66 17.02
N ASN A 610 29.73 8.95 18.31
CA ASN A 610 29.49 10.27 18.87
C ASN A 610 30.61 11.21 18.41
N GLY A 611 30.31 12.00 17.38
CA GLY A 611 31.27 12.90 16.72
C GLY A 611 31.71 12.46 15.33
N SER A 612 31.15 11.38 14.75
CA SER A 612 31.29 11.09 13.32
C SER A 612 30.15 11.71 12.51
N GLU A 613 30.44 12.24 11.33
CA GLU A 613 29.43 12.78 10.39
C GLU A 613 28.62 11.68 9.68
N GLN A 614 29.02 10.40 9.82
CA GLN A 614 28.33 9.23 9.29
C GLN A 614 27.61 8.44 10.39
N SER A 615 26.40 7.96 10.07
CA SER A 615 25.70 6.96 10.86
C SER A 615 26.30 5.56 10.68
N PHE A 616 26.07 4.64 11.64
CA PHE A 616 26.53 3.24 11.54
C PHE A 616 26.07 2.56 10.24
N ALA A 617 24.85 2.86 9.78
CA ALA A 617 24.28 2.31 8.56
C ALA A 617 25.00 2.84 7.31
N GLU A 618 25.18 4.16 7.19
CA GLU A 618 25.91 4.78 6.06
C GLU A 618 27.37 4.31 6.01
N TRP A 619 28.01 4.22 7.18
CA TRP A 619 29.36 3.69 7.27
C TRP A 619 29.47 2.25 6.75
N VAL A 620 28.53 1.37 7.12
CA VAL A 620 28.49 -0.02 6.64
C VAL A 620 28.35 -0.11 5.11
N TRP A 621 27.65 0.83 4.45
CA TRP A 621 27.47 0.83 2.99
C TRP A 621 28.73 1.21 2.21
N ASP A 622 29.65 1.95 2.85
CA ASP A 622 30.91 2.38 2.24
C ASP A 622 32.05 1.37 2.43
N LEU A 623 31.87 0.41 3.33
CA LEU A 623 32.87 -0.60 3.62
C LEU A 623 32.85 -1.73 2.58
N ALA A 624 34.03 -2.05 2.06
CA ALA A 624 34.22 -3.25 1.27
C ALA A 624 33.95 -4.49 2.12
N LYS A 625 33.66 -5.60 1.45
CA LYS A 625 33.30 -6.88 2.09
C LYS A 625 34.31 -7.32 3.16
N ASP A 626 35.61 -7.18 2.92
CA ASP A 626 36.66 -7.58 3.88
C ASP A 626 36.78 -6.62 5.07
N GLU A 627 36.41 -5.36 4.89
CA GLU A 627 36.33 -4.35 5.96
C GLU A 627 35.09 -4.59 6.82
N LEU A 628 33.94 -4.90 6.22
CA LEU A 628 32.75 -5.37 6.93
C LEU A 628 33.02 -6.65 7.72
N ARG A 629 33.83 -7.57 7.17
CA ARG A 629 34.27 -8.77 7.89
C ARG A 629 35.11 -8.42 9.11
N SER A 630 36.01 -7.46 8.98
CA SER A 630 36.84 -6.96 10.08
C SER A 630 36.02 -6.28 11.18
N VAL A 631 34.98 -5.53 10.81
CA VAL A 631 34.00 -4.94 11.75
C VAL A 631 33.24 -6.02 12.52
N VAL A 632 32.78 -7.06 11.82
CA VAL A 632 32.10 -8.21 12.41
C VAL A 632 33.01 -8.94 13.41
N HIS A 633 34.29 -9.16 13.08
CA HIS A 633 35.27 -9.74 14.02
C HIS A 633 35.55 -8.82 15.22
N GLY A 634 35.58 -7.49 15.01
CA GLY A 634 35.70 -6.50 16.07
C GLY A 634 34.54 -6.59 17.07
N PHE A 635 33.30 -6.69 16.58
CA PHE A 635 32.13 -6.88 17.43
C PHE A 635 32.13 -8.21 18.18
N ALA A 636 32.63 -9.28 17.58
CA ALA A 636 32.72 -10.58 18.24
C ALA A 636 33.74 -10.57 19.38
N ARG A 637 34.93 -10.02 19.13
CA ARG A 637 35.97 -9.83 20.16
C ARG A 637 35.49 -8.92 21.29
N ALA A 638 34.85 -7.79 20.96
CA ALA A 638 34.28 -6.88 21.95
C ALA A 638 33.18 -7.55 22.81
N SER A 639 32.54 -8.59 22.30
CA SER A 639 31.53 -9.35 23.04
C SER A 639 32.13 -10.43 23.97
N GLY A 640 33.46 -10.58 23.99
CA GLY A 640 34.20 -11.48 24.86
C GLY A 640 34.32 -12.93 24.36
N ASP A 641 34.01 -13.19 23.08
CA ASP A 641 34.11 -14.52 22.49
C ASP A 641 34.80 -14.43 21.11
N GLU A 642 36.03 -14.93 21.03
CA GLU A 642 36.81 -14.96 19.78
C GLU A 642 36.22 -15.92 18.74
N ASN A 643 35.20 -16.74 19.09
CA ASN A 643 34.64 -17.79 18.24
C ASN A 643 33.27 -17.42 17.59
N LYS A 644 33.22 -16.32 16.83
CA LYS A 644 32.11 -15.92 15.93
C LYS A 644 30.75 -15.61 16.61
N LYS A 645 30.75 -15.06 17.83
CA LYS A 645 29.53 -14.63 18.54
C LYS A 645 29.55 -13.16 18.92
N ILE A 646 28.48 -12.42 18.66
CA ILE A 646 28.29 -11.02 19.04
C ILE A 646 27.12 -10.92 20.02
N TYR A 647 27.28 -10.24 21.16
CA TYR A 647 26.21 -10.03 22.14
C TYR A 647 25.80 -8.56 22.18
N THR A 648 24.54 -8.25 21.87
CA THR A 648 24.01 -6.88 21.88
C THR A 648 22.60 -6.76 22.46
N SER A 649 22.36 -5.81 23.36
CA SER A 649 21.00 -5.46 23.80
C SER A 649 20.37 -4.39 22.92
N SER A 650 21.11 -3.87 21.93
CA SER A 650 20.67 -2.85 20.99
C SER A 650 19.85 -3.49 19.87
N VAL A 651 18.58 -3.10 19.80
CA VAL A 651 17.67 -3.52 18.72
C VAL A 651 18.12 -2.94 17.39
N ILE A 652 18.69 -1.73 17.42
CA ILE A 652 19.25 -1.03 16.26
C ILE A 652 20.48 -1.79 15.72
N LEU A 653 21.45 -2.11 16.60
CA LEU A 653 22.64 -2.86 16.21
C LEU A 653 22.30 -4.24 15.69
N ARG A 654 21.32 -4.92 16.30
CA ARG A 654 20.83 -6.22 15.83
C ARG A 654 20.35 -6.13 14.37
N ASP A 655 19.47 -5.19 14.06
CA ASP A 655 18.87 -5.06 12.73
C ASP A 655 19.89 -4.64 11.68
N GLU A 656 20.82 -3.77 12.05
CA GLU A 656 21.91 -3.38 11.18
C GLU A 656 22.92 -4.52 11.01
N LEU A 657 23.21 -5.32 12.05
CA LEU A 657 24.08 -6.50 11.95
C LEU A 657 23.55 -7.55 10.97
N VAL A 658 22.23 -7.63 10.73
CA VAL A 658 21.68 -8.48 9.65
C VAL A 658 22.23 -8.04 8.30
N ARG A 659 22.25 -6.72 8.06
CA ARG A 659 22.78 -6.13 6.82
C ARG A 659 24.29 -6.26 6.78
N VAL A 660 25.01 -5.90 7.85
CA VAL A 660 26.48 -6.02 7.94
C VAL A 660 26.92 -7.45 7.65
N LEU A 661 26.31 -8.44 8.29
CA LEU A 661 26.68 -9.85 8.13
C LEU A 661 26.34 -10.35 6.72
N LEU A 662 25.19 -9.98 6.15
CA LEU A 662 24.80 -10.35 4.79
C LEU A 662 25.74 -9.75 3.74
N HIS A 663 26.07 -8.46 3.86
CA HIS A 663 26.98 -7.75 2.96
C HIS A 663 28.45 -8.18 3.15
N ALA A 664 28.85 -8.53 4.37
CA ALA A 664 30.13 -9.20 4.67
C ALA A 664 30.19 -10.64 4.11
N GLY A 665 29.09 -11.17 3.59
CA GLY A 665 29.01 -12.54 3.07
C GLY A 665 29.11 -13.59 4.16
N TYR A 666 28.60 -13.29 5.35
CA TYR A 666 28.30 -14.27 6.38
C TYR A 666 26.83 -14.66 6.35
N THR A 667 26.54 -15.90 6.73
CA THR A 667 25.20 -16.29 7.18
C THR A 667 25.15 -16.15 8.68
N SER A 668 24.09 -15.56 9.23
CA SER A 668 23.99 -15.28 10.67
C SER A 668 22.67 -15.69 11.29
N ARG A 669 22.73 -16.07 12.57
CA ARG A 669 21.59 -16.46 13.41
C ARG A 669 21.57 -15.56 14.64
N PHE A 670 20.41 -14.98 14.92
CA PHE A 670 20.19 -14.05 16.01
C PHE A 670 19.25 -14.71 17.03
N GLU A 671 19.68 -14.83 18.27
CA GLU A 671 18.95 -15.46 19.37
C GLU A 671 18.87 -14.50 20.55
N LEU A 672 17.75 -14.46 21.27
CA LEU A 672 17.63 -13.58 22.43
C LEU A 672 18.14 -14.30 23.69
N ASN A 673 19.30 -13.86 24.20
CA ASN A 673 19.89 -14.28 25.47
C ASN A 673 19.32 -13.48 26.64
N ALA A 674 18.68 -14.17 27.60
CA ALA A 674 17.93 -13.56 28.70
C ALA A 674 18.72 -12.57 29.57
N THR A 675 20.05 -12.69 29.62
CA THR A 675 20.91 -11.87 30.50
C THR A 675 21.71 -10.84 29.72
N LYS A 676 22.00 -11.09 28.44
CA LYS A 676 22.92 -10.30 27.61
C LYS A 676 22.28 -9.66 26.37
N GLY A 677 20.97 -9.79 26.16
CA GLY A 677 20.30 -9.29 24.94
C GLY A 677 20.46 -10.27 23.78
N TRP A 678 20.55 -9.82 22.54
CA TRP A 678 20.73 -10.64 21.34
C TRP A 678 22.13 -11.26 21.26
N GLU A 679 22.20 -12.58 21.17
CA GLU A 679 23.36 -13.38 20.77
C GLU A 679 23.31 -13.62 19.26
N ILE A 680 24.37 -13.28 18.55
CA ILE A 680 24.43 -13.28 17.09
C ILE A 680 25.61 -14.14 16.67
N THR A 681 25.31 -15.29 16.08
CA THR A 681 26.30 -16.25 15.59
C THR A 681 26.40 -16.16 14.07
N TYR A 682 27.59 -16.32 13.49
CA TYR A 682 27.77 -16.16 12.03
C TYR A 682 28.84 -17.08 11.42
N VAL A 683 28.70 -17.44 10.13
CA VAL A 683 29.58 -18.38 9.38
C VAL A 683 29.90 -17.87 7.97
N GLU A 684 31.10 -18.17 7.45
CA GLU A 684 31.75 -17.50 6.29
C GLU A 684 31.25 -17.87 4.90
N ASP A 685 30.32 -18.83 4.79
CA ASP A 685 29.94 -19.36 3.49
C ASP A 685 28.48 -19.09 3.14
N VAL A 686 28.28 -18.27 2.09
CA VAL A 686 26.98 -17.99 1.47
C VAL A 686 26.50 -19.19 0.64
N ALA A 687 27.38 -20.14 0.29
CA ALA A 687 27.02 -21.33 -0.48
C ALA A 687 26.05 -22.27 0.28
N GLN A 688 25.95 -22.15 1.61
CA GLN A 688 24.90 -22.84 2.38
C GLN A 688 23.48 -22.29 2.14
N CYS A 689 23.35 -21.13 1.47
CA CYS A 689 22.07 -20.62 0.97
C CYS A 689 21.73 -21.12 -0.45
N VAL A 690 22.54 -21.99 -1.04
CA VAL A 690 22.31 -22.51 -2.42
C VAL A 690 22.01 -24.01 -2.43
N ASN A 691 21.93 -24.65 -1.25
CA ASN A 691 21.50 -26.04 -1.12
C ASN A 691 20.96 -26.28 0.29
N PRO A 692 19.65 -26.53 0.50
CA PRO A 692 19.26 -27.42 1.59
C PRO A 692 19.62 -28.84 1.15
N VAL A 693 20.91 -29.18 1.11
CA VAL A 693 21.29 -30.59 1.11
C VAL A 693 21.20 -31.05 2.56
N LEU A 694 20.01 -31.56 2.89
CA LEU A 694 19.88 -32.71 3.77
C LEU A 694 20.90 -33.76 3.30
N TYR A 695 21.89 -34.10 4.12
CA TYR A 695 22.38 -35.46 4.41
C TYR A 695 23.38 -35.32 5.57
N SER A 696 23.48 -36.19 6.56
CA SER A 696 22.71 -37.35 7.00
C SER A 696 23.19 -37.64 8.42
N ASP A 697 22.32 -38.24 9.23
CA ASP A 697 22.66 -39.06 10.39
C ASP A 697 23.31 -38.41 11.63
N LYS A 698 22.45 -38.40 12.65
CA LYS A 698 22.69 -38.76 14.06
C LYS A 698 22.93 -37.62 15.05
N ASN A 699 21.89 -37.48 15.87
CA ASN A 699 21.85 -37.10 17.28
C ASN A 699 21.47 -35.64 17.62
N VAL A 700 20.16 -35.47 17.91
CA VAL A 700 19.58 -34.88 19.16
C VAL A 700 19.98 -33.42 19.50
N LYS A 701 19.12 -32.44 19.87
CA LYS A 701 17.66 -32.25 20.12
C LYS A 701 17.38 -30.71 20.12
N VAL A 702 16.16 -30.35 19.75
CA VAL A 702 15.46 -29.03 19.67
C VAL A 702 15.35 -28.25 21.00
N VAL A 703 15.29 -26.89 20.95
CA VAL A 703 14.21 -25.95 21.45
C VAL A 703 14.50 -24.47 21.03
N ASP A 704 13.65 -23.90 20.15
CA ASP A 704 12.93 -22.58 20.10
C ASP A 704 13.70 -21.24 20.37
N ASP A 705 13.55 -20.08 19.69
CA ASP A 705 12.36 -19.35 19.19
C ASP A 705 12.72 -18.12 18.27
N TYR A 706 11.70 -17.43 17.71
CA TYR A 706 11.55 -16.44 16.61
C TYR A 706 12.37 -15.11 16.56
N PHE A 707 12.42 -14.44 15.38
CA PHE A 707 11.99 -13.04 15.06
C PHE A 707 12.10 -12.72 13.54
N GLY A 708 11.36 -11.72 13.05
CA GLY A 708 10.90 -11.52 11.66
C GLY A 708 11.93 -11.63 10.52
N ARG A 709 11.54 -12.28 9.43
CA ARG A 709 12.37 -12.50 8.23
C ARG A 709 11.92 -11.63 7.06
N VAL A 710 12.85 -10.89 6.47
CA VAL A 710 12.80 -10.45 5.06
C VAL A 710 13.28 -11.63 4.22
N TRP A 711 12.54 -12.06 3.19
CA TRP A 711 12.98 -13.14 2.31
C TRP A 711 13.51 -12.58 1.00
N CYS A 712 14.71 -13.01 0.65
CA CYS A 712 15.25 -12.94 -0.70
C CYS A 712 14.77 -14.18 -1.45
N VAL A 713 14.17 -14.02 -2.62
CA VAL A 713 13.64 -15.17 -3.37
C VAL A 713 14.06 -15.13 -4.83
N THR A 714 14.76 -16.19 -5.24
CA THR A 714 15.27 -16.38 -6.58
C THR A 714 14.15 -16.86 -7.51
N VAL A 715 13.92 -16.19 -8.64
CA VAL A 715 13.19 -16.75 -9.78
C VAL A 715 14.17 -16.91 -10.97
N PRO A 716 13.86 -17.71 -12.01
CA PRO A 716 14.83 -18.13 -13.04
C PRO A 716 15.55 -16.99 -13.81
N THR A 717 15.06 -15.75 -13.71
CA THR A 717 15.62 -14.56 -14.37
C THR A 717 16.06 -13.46 -13.39
N GLY A 718 16.06 -13.73 -12.07
CA GLY A 718 16.41 -12.73 -11.06
C GLY A 718 15.72 -12.90 -9.69
N LEU A 719 16.20 -12.21 -8.66
CA LEU A 719 15.70 -12.31 -7.27
C LEU A 719 14.93 -11.08 -6.79
N ILE A 720 13.66 -11.22 -6.48
CA ILE A 720 12.84 -10.11 -5.98
C ILE A 720 12.91 -10.08 -4.45
N ILE A 721 13.19 -8.91 -3.86
CA ILE A 721 13.02 -8.68 -2.42
C ILE A 721 11.56 -8.26 -2.19
N VAL A 722 10.84 -9.03 -1.38
CA VAL A 722 9.41 -8.79 -1.15
C VAL A 722 9.12 -8.89 0.34
N GLN A 723 8.30 -7.99 0.86
CA GLN A 723 7.64 -8.22 2.14
C GLN A 723 6.43 -9.13 1.88
N ARG A 724 6.44 -10.32 2.48
CA ARG A 724 5.47 -11.42 2.33
C ARG A 724 5.38 -12.01 0.92
N VAL A 725 6.10 -13.11 0.74
CA VAL A 725 5.99 -13.95 -0.45
C VAL A 725 5.78 -15.40 -0.10
N VAL A 726 4.96 -16.02 -0.93
CA VAL A 726 4.75 -17.45 -1.00
C VAL A 726 5.75 -18.03 -1.99
N LYS A 727 6.48 -19.05 -1.58
CA LYS A 727 7.35 -19.85 -2.44
C LYS A 727 6.70 -21.20 -2.77
N ASN A 728 6.98 -21.76 -3.95
CA ASN A 728 6.59 -23.13 -4.31
C ASN A 728 7.65 -24.16 -3.84
N ALA A 729 7.46 -25.45 -4.17
CA ALA A 729 8.37 -26.54 -3.77
C ALA A 729 9.80 -26.45 -4.39
N GLU A 730 10.00 -25.53 -5.35
CA GLU A 730 11.28 -25.25 -6.02
C GLU A 730 11.86 -23.88 -5.63
N ASP A 731 11.34 -23.28 -4.54
CA ASP A 731 11.82 -22.05 -3.91
C ASP A 731 11.69 -20.75 -4.76
N VAL A 732 10.82 -20.77 -5.77
CA VAL A 732 10.49 -19.63 -6.67
C VAL A 732 9.37 -18.74 -6.08
N VAL A 733 9.47 -17.40 -6.18
CA VAL A 733 8.38 -16.47 -5.78
C VAL A 733 7.15 -16.71 -6.66
N VAL A 734 6.03 -17.10 -6.04
CA VAL A 734 4.78 -17.31 -6.76
C VAL A 734 3.65 -16.35 -6.39
N LYS A 735 3.82 -15.37 -5.47
CA LYS A 735 2.72 -14.41 -5.13
C LYS A 735 3.09 -13.35 -4.08
N ALA A 736 2.84 -12.08 -4.38
CA ALA A 736 1.78 -11.24 -3.82
C ALA A 736 0.95 -11.82 -2.63
N SER A 737 0.99 -11.25 -1.40
CA SER A 737 0.03 -11.57 -0.32
C SER A 737 -1.40 -11.25 -0.76
N ARG A 738 -2.04 -12.23 -1.39
CA ARG A 738 -3.45 -12.14 -1.80
C ARG A 738 -4.31 -11.97 -0.57
N PRO A 739 -5.45 -11.27 -0.63
CA PRO A 739 -6.55 -11.60 0.26
C PRO A 739 -6.80 -13.10 0.05
N THR A 740 -6.56 -13.85 1.10
CA THR A 740 -6.87 -15.27 1.10
C THR A 740 -7.50 -15.58 2.41
N ILE A 741 -8.71 -16.10 2.30
CA ILE A 741 -9.43 -16.77 3.35
C ILE A 741 -8.59 -17.96 3.80
N VAL A 742 -7.60 -17.71 4.64
CA VAL A 742 -7.45 -18.58 5.77
C VAL A 742 -8.63 -18.23 6.66
N GLY A 743 -9.36 -19.21 7.11
CA GLY A 743 -10.56 -18.98 7.87
C GLY A 743 -10.98 -20.29 8.48
N ASN A 744 -12.26 -20.45 8.66
CA ASN A 744 -12.81 -21.66 9.26
C ASN A 744 -12.71 -22.86 8.29
N CYS A 745 -12.35 -22.60 7.01
CA CYS A 745 -12.27 -23.57 5.90
C CYS A 745 -11.50 -24.86 6.21
N PRO A 746 -10.24 -24.87 6.69
CA PRO A 746 -9.51 -26.13 6.90
C PRO A 746 -10.13 -26.94 8.04
N GLY A 747 -10.62 -26.28 9.08
CA GLY A 747 -11.39 -26.93 10.15
C GLY A 747 -12.65 -27.60 9.60
N HIS A 748 -13.40 -26.90 8.74
CA HIS A 748 -14.58 -27.47 8.09
C HIS A 748 -14.25 -28.61 7.13
N ALA A 749 -13.11 -28.58 6.44
CA ALA A 749 -12.65 -29.68 5.60
C ALA A 749 -12.34 -30.94 6.44
N VAL A 750 -11.70 -30.78 7.59
CA VAL A 750 -11.50 -31.88 8.56
C VAL A 750 -12.84 -32.43 9.04
N MET A 751 -13.81 -31.55 9.36
CA MET A 751 -15.15 -31.98 9.74
C MET A 751 -15.88 -32.71 8.61
N PHE A 752 -15.71 -32.29 7.35
CA PHE A 752 -16.24 -33.01 6.19
C PHE A 752 -15.70 -34.45 6.15
N LYS A 753 -14.36 -34.59 6.25
CA LYS A 753 -13.63 -35.87 6.17
C LYS A 753 -13.91 -36.81 7.36
N SER A 754 -14.45 -36.30 8.47
CA SER A 754 -14.72 -37.09 9.68
C SER A 754 -15.71 -38.25 9.49
N ARG A 755 -16.56 -38.21 8.44
CA ARG A 755 -17.45 -39.30 8.06
C ARG A 755 -17.58 -39.41 6.56
N GLU A 756 -17.88 -40.62 6.07
CA GLU A 756 -18.26 -40.80 4.67
C GLU A 756 -19.53 -40.01 4.32
N ARG A 757 -19.57 -39.45 3.11
CA ARG A 757 -20.69 -38.67 2.58
C ARG A 757 -21.24 -39.28 1.31
N SER A 758 -22.55 -39.23 1.13
CA SER A 758 -23.26 -39.51 -0.13
C SER A 758 -23.56 -38.22 -0.88
N TYR A 759 -23.77 -38.28 -2.19
CA TYR A 759 -24.32 -37.14 -2.95
C TYR A 759 -25.65 -36.64 -2.37
N ARG A 760 -26.39 -37.50 -1.65
CA ARG A 760 -27.64 -37.16 -0.94
C ARG A 760 -27.43 -36.32 0.32
N ASP A 761 -26.22 -36.33 0.88
CA ASP A 761 -25.84 -35.45 1.99
C ASP A 761 -25.46 -34.04 1.49
N LEU A 762 -25.36 -33.82 0.16
CA LEU A 762 -24.98 -32.55 -0.45
C LEU A 762 -26.22 -31.84 -1.03
N PRO A 763 -26.34 -30.51 -0.87
CA PRO A 763 -25.33 -29.59 -0.34
C PRO A 763 -25.26 -29.59 1.20
N TRP A 764 -24.05 -29.63 1.75
CA TRP A 764 -23.82 -29.47 3.18
C TRP A 764 -23.30 -28.06 3.46
N ARG A 765 -24.09 -27.25 4.16
CA ARG A 765 -23.80 -25.85 4.44
C ARG A 765 -23.35 -25.69 5.89
N VAL A 766 -22.12 -25.30 6.12
CA VAL A 766 -21.54 -25.14 7.46
C VAL A 766 -21.24 -23.67 7.72
N ALA A 767 -21.70 -23.15 8.86
CA ALA A 767 -21.39 -21.81 9.32
C ALA A 767 -20.59 -21.85 10.63
N ASP A 768 -19.63 -20.95 10.79
CA ASP A 768 -18.82 -20.85 12.00
C ASP A 768 -18.56 -19.37 12.28
N PHE A 769 -18.99 -18.90 13.46
CA PHE A 769 -18.67 -17.57 13.97
C PHE A 769 -17.34 -17.59 14.74
N GLY A 770 -16.34 -18.24 14.16
CA GLY A 770 -15.06 -18.49 14.79
C GLY A 770 -14.26 -17.20 14.99
N VAL A 771 -13.51 -17.15 16.08
CA VAL A 771 -12.57 -16.05 16.33
C VAL A 771 -11.36 -16.25 15.45
N ILE A 772 -11.00 -15.20 14.74
CA ILE A 772 -9.91 -15.20 13.79
C ILE A 772 -8.96 -14.04 14.03
N HIS A 773 -7.70 -14.26 13.66
CA HIS A 773 -6.62 -13.34 13.99
C HIS A 773 -5.80 -12.96 12.75
N ARG A 774 -5.22 -11.78 12.77
CA ARG A 774 -4.30 -11.29 11.76
C ARG A 774 -3.21 -10.44 12.41
N ASN A 775 -1.96 -10.75 12.11
CA ASN A 775 -0.83 -10.00 12.62
C ASN A 775 -0.62 -8.71 11.79
N GLU A 776 -1.58 -7.79 11.92
CA GLU A 776 -1.56 -6.46 11.30
C GLU A 776 -0.48 -5.58 11.93
N PHE A 777 0.16 -4.74 11.13
CA PHE A 777 1.10 -3.73 11.62
C PHE A 777 0.38 -2.73 12.53
N SER A 778 1.03 -2.33 13.62
CA SER A 778 0.46 -1.42 14.63
C SER A 778 -0.01 -0.08 14.03
N GLY A 779 0.73 0.45 13.06
CA GLY A 779 0.38 1.71 12.36
C GLY A 779 -0.83 1.62 11.43
N ALA A 780 -1.27 0.41 11.06
CA ALA A 780 -2.44 0.19 10.19
C ALA A 780 -3.75 0.03 10.98
N LEU A 781 -3.67 -0.11 12.31
CA LEU A 781 -4.85 -0.33 13.16
C LEU A 781 -5.73 0.93 13.20
N SER A 782 -7.03 0.75 13.01
CA SER A 782 -7.99 1.87 12.98
C SER A 782 -9.34 1.46 13.54
N GLY A 783 -9.56 1.78 14.81
CA GLY A 783 -10.82 1.51 15.52
C GLY A 783 -11.30 0.07 15.28
N LEU A 784 -12.57 -0.09 14.92
CA LEU A 784 -13.16 -1.38 14.57
C LEU A 784 -13.03 -1.75 13.07
N THR A 785 -12.57 -0.82 12.23
CA THR A 785 -12.46 -1.04 10.78
C THR A 785 -11.27 -1.91 10.36
N ARG A 786 -10.18 -1.88 11.16
CA ARG A 786 -8.96 -2.67 10.96
C ARG A 786 -8.36 -3.08 12.30
N VAL A 787 -8.42 -4.38 12.59
CA VAL A 787 -8.16 -5.00 13.90
C VAL A 787 -7.33 -6.29 13.73
N ARG A 788 -6.62 -6.71 14.78
CA ARG A 788 -5.84 -7.95 14.82
C ARG A 788 -6.66 -9.17 15.21
N ARG A 789 -7.72 -8.99 16.00
CA ARG A 789 -8.67 -10.02 16.38
C ARG A 789 -10.05 -9.60 15.91
N PHE A 790 -10.76 -10.50 15.26
CA PHE A 790 -12.13 -10.28 14.86
C PHE A 790 -12.91 -11.59 14.81
N GLN A 791 -14.21 -11.49 14.55
CA GLN A 791 -15.08 -12.63 14.29
C GLN A 791 -15.82 -12.37 13.00
N GLN A 792 -15.89 -13.37 12.14
CA GLN A 792 -16.56 -13.28 10.86
C GLN A 792 -17.74 -14.24 10.82
N ASP A 793 -18.75 -13.90 10.03
CA ASP A 793 -19.88 -14.77 9.74
C ASP A 793 -19.56 -15.83 8.66
N ASP A 794 -18.40 -16.45 8.81
CA ASP A 794 -17.77 -17.30 7.82
C ASP A 794 -18.56 -18.60 7.63
N ALA A 795 -18.76 -19.00 6.37
CA ALA A 795 -19.51 -20.19 6.03
C ALA A 795 -18.98 -20.85 4.76
N HIS A 796 -19.11 -22.18 4.72
CA HIS A 796 -18.59 -23.04 3.67
C HIS A 796 -19.68 -24.00 3.22
N ILE A 797 -19.99 -23.99 1.93
CA ILE A 797 -20.97 -24.90 1.33
C ILE A 797 -20.23 -25.95 0.52
N PHE A 798 -20.36 -27.22 0.92
CA PHE A 798 -19.89 -28.36 0.14
C PHE A 798 -21.03 -28.83 -0.75
N CYS A 799 -20.85 -28.77 -2.06
CA CYS A 799 -21.89 -29.11 -3.03
C CYS A 799 -21.32 -29.88 -4.23
N THR A 800 -22.20 -30.44 -5.05
CA THR A 800 -21.80 -31.02 -6.34
C THR A 800 -21.62 -29.92 -7.40
N ALA A 801 -20.91 -30.20 -8.49
CA ALA A 801 -20.59 -29.17 -9.50
C ALA A 801 -21.83 -28.60 -10.23
N ASP A 802 -22.91 -29.37 -10.28
CA ASP A 802 -24.22 -28.99 -10.82
C ASP A 802 -25.06 -28.14 -9.83
N GLN A 803 -24.78 -28.24 -8.52
CA GLN A 803 -25.48 -27.47 -7.48
C GLN A 803 -24.96 -26.04 -7.33
N ILE A 804 -23.79 -25.70 -7.89
CA ILE A 804 -23.12 -24.38 -7.74
C ILE A 804 -24.07 -23.20 -8.00
N GLY A 805 -24.80 -23.22 -9.12
CA GLY A 805 -25.70 -22.13 -9.49
C GLY A 805 -26.82 -21.91 -8.47
N THR A 806 -27.46 -23.00 -8.04
CA THR A 806 -28.53 -22.97 -7.02
C THR A 806 -28.01 -22.46 -5.68
N GLU A 807 -26.81 -22.86 -5.26
CA GLU A 807 -26.22 -22.42 -4.00
C GLU A 807 -25.82 -20.94 -4.03
N ILE A 808 -25.25 -20.45 -5.14
CA ILE A 808 -24.95 -19.01 -5.31
C ILE A 808 -26.24 -18.19 -5.25
N ALA A 809 -27.31 -18.62 -5.94
CA ALA A 809 -28.60 -17.95 -5.89
C ALA A 809 -29.18 -17.90 -4.46
N GLY A 810 -29.01 -18.98 -3.68
CA GLY A 810 -29.38 -19.00 -2.26
C GLY A 810 -28.56 -18.02 -1.40
N VAL A 811 -27.28 -17.84 -1.71
CA VAL A 811 -26.43 -16.84 -1.04
C VAL A 811 -26.83 -15.42 -1.43
N PHE A 812 -27.21 -15.16 -2.69
CA PHE A 812 -27.73 -13.87 -3.11
C PHE A 812 -29.06 -13.50 -2.45
N ASP A 813 -29.97 -14.46 -2.27
CA ASP A 813 -31.20 -14.24 -1.50
C ASP A 813 -30.90 -13.86 -0.04
N LEU A 814 -29.97 -14.58 0.60
CA LEU A 814 -29.52 -14.25 1.95
C LEU A 814 -28.90 -12.85 2.03
N LEU A 815 -28.04 -12.50 1.06
CA LEU A 815 -27.42 -11.18 0.97
C LEU A 815 -28.47 -10.08 0.82
N LYS A 816 -29.43 -10.25 -0.10
CA LYS A 816 -30.54 -9.31 -0.31
C LYS A 816 -31.37 -9.15 0.96
N LYS A 817 -31.66 -10.24 1.68
CA LYS A 817 -32.38 -10.21 2.95
C LYS A 817 -31.62 -9.42 4.01
N MET A 818 -30.34 -9.70 4.20
CA MET A 818 -29.52 -9.08 5.24
C MET A 818 -29.27 -7.59 4.95
N TYR A 819 -28.83 -7.25 3.74
CA TYR A 819 -28.56 -5.85 3.38
C TYR A 819 -29.83 -5.02 3.25
N GLY A 820 -30.96 -5.65 2.88
CA GLY A 820 -32.27 -5.02 2.90
C GLY A 820 -32.73 -4.61 4.31
N ILE A 821 -32.35 -5.34 5.37
CA ILE A 821 -32.64 -4.94 6.76
C ILE A 821 -31.90 -3.65 7.13
N PHE A 822 -30.66 -3.50 6.69
CA PHE A 822 -29.85 -2.32 6.99
C PHE A 822 -30.11 -1.14 6.05
N GLY A 823 -30.73 -1.38 4.88
CA GLY A 823 -30.97 -0.37 3.86
C GLY A 823 -29.69 0.03 3.10
N PHE A 824 -28.71 -0.87 2.98
CA PHE A 824 -27.49 -0.59 2.23
C PHE A 824 -27.71 -0.69 0.71
N GLU A 825 -27.15 0.27 -0.01
CA GLU A 825 -26.86 0.12 -1.45
C GLU A 825 -25.61 -0.75 -1.60
N PHE A 826 -25.60 -1.65 -2.59
CA PHE A 826 -24.44 -2.49 -2.86
C PHE A 826 -24.10 -2.55 -4.35
N LYS A 827 -22.81 -2.75 -4.66
CA LYS A 827 -22.29 -3.10 -5.99
C LYS A 827 -21.54 -4.42 -5.93
N MET A 828 -21.50 -5.13 -7.06
CA MET A 828 -20.86 -6.44 -7.16
C MET A 828 -19.79 -6.41 -8.25
N GLU A 829 -18.66 -7.03 -7.96
CA GLU A 829 -17.54 -7.17 -8.89
C GLU A 829 -17.20 -8.65 -9.10
N LEU A 830 -16.96 -9.04 -10.35
CA LEU A 830 -16.45 -10.36 -10.69
C LEU A 830 -14.91 -10.30 -10.78
N SER A 831 -14.26 -10.94 -9.83
CA SER A 831 -12.82 -11.00 -9.73
C SER A 831 -12.33 -12.31 -10.37
N THR A 832 -11.73 -12.18 -11.56
CA THR A 832 -11.36 -13.32 -12.43
C THR A 832 -9.95 -13.84 -12.15
N ARG A 833 -9.60 -14.95 -12.80
CA ARG A 833 -8.38 -15.71 -12.64
C ARG A 833 -7.13 -14.83 -12.62
N PRO A 834 -6.36 -14.84 -11.53
CA PRO A 834 -5.08 -14.16 -11.46
C PRO A 834 -4.03 -14.89 -12.30
N GLU A 835 -2.93 -14.22 -12.66
CA GLU A 835 -1.83 -14.81 -13.45
C GLU A 835 -1.31 -16.14 -12.88
N LYS A 836 -1.26 -16.27 -11.55
CA LYS A 836 -0.86 -17.50 -10.85
C LYS A 836 -2.07 -18.15 -10.19
N TYR A 837 -2.60 -19.22 -10.74
CA TYR A 837 -3.76 -19.96 -10.21
C TYR A 837 -3.43 -21.44 -10.02
N VAL A 838 -4.26 -22.16 -9.28
CA VAL A 838 -4.13 -23.61 -9.09
C VAL A 838 -5.39 -24.28 -9.63
N GLY A 839 -5.23 -25.47 -10.23
CA GLY A 839 -6.30 -26.20 -10.92
C GLY A 839 -6.21 -26.07 -12.44
N ASP A 840 -7.03 -26.86 -13.12
CA ASP A 840 -7.09 -26.87 -14.59
C ASP A 840 -7.81 -25.62 -15.14
N LEU A 841 -7.36 -25.17 -16.31
CA LEU A 841 -7.88 -23.98 -16.99
C LEU A 841 -9.39 -24.11 -17.31
N GLU A 842 -9.84 -25.32 -17.61
CA GLU A 842 -11.23 -25.61 -17.97
C GLU A 842 -12.17 -25.41 -16.78
N THR A 843 -11.80 -25.90 -15.60
CA THR A 843 -12.52 -25.65 -14.34
C THR A 843 -12.59 -24.16 -14.03
N TRP A 844 -11.51 -23.42 -14.26
CA TRP A 844 -11.51 -21.96 -14.10
C TRP A 844 -12.46 -21.26 -15.05
N ASN A 845 -12.38 -21.56 -16.35
CA ASN A 845 -13.26 -20.95 -17.35
C ASN A 845 -14.74 -21.28 -17.04
N GLY A 846 -15.03 -22.52 -16.64
CA GLY A 846 -16.37 -22.93 -16.23
C GLY A 846 -16.84 -22.26 -14.93
N ALA A 847 -15.95 -22.04 -13.96
CA ALA A 847 -16.27 -21.34 -12.72
C ALA A 847 -16.55 -19.85 -12.96
N GLU A 848 -15.73 -19.18 -13.76
CA GLU A 848 -15.93 -17.77 -14.13
C GLU A 848 -17.25 -17.59 -14.88
N GLN A 849 -17.52 -18.44 -15.87
CA GLN A 849 -18.77 -18.41 -16.64
C GLN A 849 -19.99 -18.63 -15.74
N LYS A 850 -19.93 -19.55 -14.77
CA LYS A 850 -21.03 -19.78 -13.81
C LYS A 850 -21.27 -18.57 -12.91
N LEU A 851 -20.21 -17.91 -12.42
CA LEU A 851 -20.36 -16.69 -11.62
C LEU A 851 -20.90 -15.52 -12.45
N GLU A 852 -20.42 -15.36 -13.68
CA GLU A 852 -20.91 -14.37 -14.64
C GLU A 852 -22.40 -14.57 -14.91
N GLN A 853 -22.82 -15.80 -15.22
CA GLN A 853 -24.23 -16.12 -15.44
C GLN A 853 -25.07 -15.84 -14.19
N ALA A 854 -24.60 -16.24 -13.00
CA ALA A 854 -25.32 -15.97 -11.75
C ALA A 854 -25.48 -14.47 -11.49
N LEU A 855 -24.46 -13.66 -11.78
CA LEU A 855 -24.52 -12.20 -11.67
C LEU A 855 -25.50 -11.58 -12.68
N ASP A 856 -25.46 -12.05 -13.93
CA ASP A 856 -26.37 -11.63 -15.00
C ASP A 856 -27.84 -11.94 -14.66
N GLU A 857 -28.11 -13.12 -14.10
CA GLU A 857 -29.46 -13.51 -13.64
C GLU A 857 -29.92 -12.69 -12.42
N PHE A 858 -29.02 -12.37 -11.50
CA PHE A 858 -29.36 -11.66 -10.26
C PHE A 858 -29.55 -10.15 -10.43
N LEU A 859 -28.61 -9.47 -11.10
CA LEU A 859 -28.61 -8.01 -11.28
C LEU A 859 -29.12 -7.57 -12.66
N GLY A 860 -28.97 -8.42 -13.67
CA GLY A 860 -29.12 -8.08 -15.07
C GLY A 860 -27.78 -7.73 -15.72
N LYS A 861 -27.63 -8.09 -16.98
CA LYS A 861 -26.42 -7.84 -17.78
C LYS A 861 -26.02 -6.37 -17.76
N GLY A 862 -24.74 -6.10 -17.47
CA GLY A 862 -24.17 -4.75 -17.42
C GLY A 862 -24.39 -3.98 -16.12
N LYS A 863 -24.86 -4.64 -15.05
CA LYS A 863 -25.04 -4.02 -13.72
C LYS A 863 -24.02 -4.45 -12.67
N TRP A 864 -22.97 -5.13 -13.08
CA TRP A 864 -21.84 -5.53 -12.26
C TRP A 864 -20.54 -5.16 -12.99
N GLU A 865 -19.44 -5.04 -12.25
CA GLU A 865 -18.14 -4.60 -12.78
C GLU A 865 -17.16 -5.78 -12.85
N LEU A 866 -16.31 -5.81 -13.88
CA LEU A 866 -15.24 -6.80 -13.98
C LEU A 866 -14.01 -6.28 -13.24
N ASN A 867 -13.39 -7.12 -12.42
CA ASN A 867 -12.13 -6.83 -11.74
C ASN A 867 -11.05 -7.86 -12.16
N PRO A 868 -10.40 -7.68 -13.33
CA PRO A 868 -9.55 -8.68 -13.93
C PRO A 868 -8.34 -9.04 -13.06
N GLY A 869 -8.16 -10.34 -12.82
CA GLY A 869 -6.97 -10.87 -12.15
C GLY A 869 -6.96 -10.70 -10.63
N ASP A 870 -8.07 -10.27 -10.01
CA ASP A 870 -8.19 -10.14 -8.56
C ASP A 870 -8.77 -11.40 -7.88
N GLY A 871 -9.08 -12.46 -8.63
CA GLY A 871 -9.58 -13.73 -8.09
C GLY A 871 -8.63 -14.39 -7.07
N ALA A 872 -9.16 -15.25 -6.20
CA ALA A 872 -8.36 -16.04 -5.28
C ALA A 872 -7.43 -17.01 -6.04
N PHE A 873 -6.47 -17.66 -5.39
CA PHE A 873 -5.63 -18.63 -6.12
C PHE A 873 -6.30 -19.95 -6.48
N TYR A 874 -7.41 -20.27 -5.82
CA TYR A 874 -8.13 -21.54 -5.93
C TYR A 874 -9.47 -21.44 -6.68
N GLY A 875 -9.89 -20.22 -7.02
CA GLY A 875 -11.06 -19.99 -7.86
C GLY A 875 -11.47 -18.50 -7.92
N PRO A 876 -12.42 -18.16 -8.80
CA PRO A 876 -12.91 -16.81 -8.97
C PRO A 876 -13.81 -16.41 -7.78
N LYS A 877 -13.98 -15.11 -7.56
CA LYS A 877 -14.83 -14.57 -6.49
C LYS A 877 -15.74 -13.45 -6.98
N ILE A 878 -16.87 -13.31 -6.28
CA ILE A 878 -17.75 -12.15 -6.34
C ILE A 878 -17.46 -11.32 -5.10
N ASP A 879 -17.04 -10.08 -5.32
CA ASP A 879 -16.81 -9.11 -4.27
C ASP A 879 -18.02 -8.18 -4.15
N ILE A 880 -18.55 -8.03 -2.95
CA ILE A 880 -19.71 -7.17 -2.70
C ILE A 880 -19.30 -6.00 -1.84
N MET A 881 -19.46 -4.81 -2.42
CA MET A 881 -19.23 -3.54 -1.75
C MET A 881 -20.54 -2.91 -1.32
N ILE A 882 -20.59 -2.41 -0.09
CA ILE A 882 -21.72 -1.66 0.46
C ILE A 882 -21.39 -0.18 0.59
N SER A 883 -22.38 0.68 0.34
CA SER A 883 -22.27 2.12 0.53
C SER A 883 -22.85 2.55 1.86
N ASP A 884 -22.12 3.34 2.63
CA ASP A 884 -22.61 3.92 3.88
C ASP A 884 -23.42 5.22 3.68
N ALA A 885 -23.85 5.85 4.78
CA ALA A 885 -24.61 7.10 4.73
C ALA A 885 -23.79 8.31 4.22
N LEU A 886 -22.47 8.17 4.10
CA LEU A 886 -21.54 9.16 3.55
C LEU A 886 -21.12 8.82 2.11
N LYS A 887 -21.74 7.80 1.50
CA LYS A 887 -21.47 7.30 0.15
C LYS A 887 -20.05 6.74 -0.03
N ARG A 888 -19.43 6.28 1.04
CA ARG A 888 -18.15 5.54 1.00
C ARG A 888 -18.43 4.06 0.75
N TRP A 889 -17.63 3.45 -0.10
CA TRP A 889 -17.76 2.03 -0.47
C TRP A 889 -16.84 1.16 0.39
N PHE A 890 -17.41 0.10 0.97
CA PHE A 890 -16.70 -0.87 1.80
C PHE A 890 -16.96 -2.28 1.28
N GLN A 891 -15.89 -3.03 1.02
CA GLN A 891 -16.02 -4.46 0.77
C GLN A 891 -16.27 -5.20 2.09
N CYS A 892 -17.39 -5.93 2.16
CA CYS A 892 -17.83 -6.63 3.38
C CYS A 892 -18.23 -8.08 3.12
N ALA A 893 -18.98 -8.34 2.04
CA ALA A 893 -19.33 -9.70 1.64
C ALA A 893 -18.48 -10.19 0.47
N THR A 894 -18.36 -11.51 0.39
CA THR A 894 -17.65 -12.20 -0.68
C THR A 894 -18.28 -13.58 -0.90
N ILE A 895 -18.25 -14.05 -2.14
CA ILE A 895 -18.62 -15.42 -2.52
C ILE A 895 -17.48 -15.96 -3.38
N GLN A 896 -16.84 -17.03 -2.96
CA GLN A 896 -15.63 -17.55 -3.63
C GLN A 896 -15.80 -19.04 -3.91
N LEU A 897 -15.51 -19.45 -5.14
CA LEU A 897 -15.49 -20.87 -5.49
C LEU A 897 -14.10 -21.45 -5.22
N ASP A 898 -14.06 -22.62 -4.59
CA ASP A 898 -12.82 -23.34 -4.29
C ASP A 898 -12.94 -24.81 -4.70
N PHE A 899 -12.10 -25.18 -5.67
CA PHE A 899 -11.94 -26.53 -6.18
C PHE A 899 -10.68 -27.22 -5.64
N GLN A 900 -9.81 -26.47 -4.97
CA GLN A 900 -8.47 -26.89 -4.56
C GLN A 900 -8.41 -27.38 -3.13
N LEU A 901 -9.10 -26.73 -2.19
CA LEU A 901 -9.11 -27.17 -0.80
C LEU A 901 -9.77 -28.56 -0.65
N PRO A 902 -10.87 -28.89 -1.35
CA PRO A 902 -11.36 -30.25 -1.42
C PRO A 902 -10.34 -31.26 -1.94
N HIS A 903 -9.50 -30.87 -2.91
CA HIS A 903 -8.44 -31.73 -3.42
C HIS A 903 -7.33 -31.96 -2.38
N ARG A 904 -6.85 -30.89 -1.74
CA ARG A 904 -5.78 -30.93 -0.73
C ARG A 904 -6.12 -31.75 0.50
N PHE A 905 -7.39 -31.77 0.89
CA PHE A 905 -7.88 -32.59 2.01
C PHE A 905 -8.38 -33.97 1.57
N GLU A 906 -8.34 -34.28 0.27
CA GLU A 906 -8.86 -35.53 -0.30
C GLU A 906 -10.33 -35.76 0.09
N LEU A 907 -11.14 -34.72 -0.05
CA LEU A 907 -12.55 -34.78 0.27
C LEU A 907 -13.29 -35.53 -0.83
N GLU A 908 -14.10 -36.50 -0.44
CA GLU A 908 -14.83 -37.36 -1.37
C GLU A 908 -16.25 -37.65 -0.88
N TYR A 909 -17.16 -37.82 -1.83
CA TYR A 909 -18.53 -38.30 -1.60
C TYR A 909 -18.89 -39.43 -2.58
N LYS A 910 -19.77 -40.34 -2.17
CA LYS A 910 -20.29 -41.43 -3.00
C LYS A 910 -21.31 -40.91 -4.00
N THR A 911 -21.11 -41.19 -5.28
CA THR A 911 -22.04 -40.79 -6.37
C THR A 911 -23.19 -41.77 -6.53
N ASP A 912 -24.20 -41.41 -7.32
CA ASP A 912 -25.33 -42.28 -7.69
C ASP A 912 -24.96 -43.34 -8.76
N LYS A 913 -23.90 -43.09 -9.53
CA LYS A 913 -23.53 -43.82 -10.77
C LYS A 913 -22.24 -44.64 -10.68
N GLY A 914 -21.54 -44.68 -9.54
CA GLY A 914 -20.31 -45.46 -9.40
C GLY A 914 -19.31 -44.85 -8.40
N PRO A 915 -18.02 -44.70 -8.76
CA PRO A 915 -16.95 -44.33 -7.82
C PRO A 915 -17.19 -42.98 -7.12
N THR A 916 -16.37 -42.68 -6.12
CA THR A 916 -16.40 -41.41 -5.38
C THR A 916 -16.10 -40.22 -6.29
N SER A 917 -16.66 -39.06 -5.95
CA SER A 917 -16.37 -37.77 -6.59
C SER A 917 -15.98 -36.74 -5.53
N ARG A 918 -15.40 -35.62 -5.95
CA ARG A 918 -14.99 -34.54 -5.05
C ARG A 918 -16.04 -33.43 -4.99
N PRO A 919 -16.35 -32.88 -3.80
CA PRO A 919 -17.24 -31.75 -3.69
C PRO A 919 -16.54 -30.46 -4.14
N VAL A 920 -17.34 -29.47 -4.50
CA VAL A 920 -16.93 -28.07 -4.66
C VAL A 920 -17.22 -27.33 -3.36
N MET A 921 -16.31 -26.47 -2.93
CA MET A 921 -16.50 -25.64 -1.74
C MET A 921 -16.83 -24.20 -2.16
N ILE A 922 -17.89 -23.63 -1.59
CA ILE A 922 -18.23 -22.21 -1.74
C ILE A 922 -17.94 -21.53 -0.42
N HIS A 923 -16.96 -20.62 -0.40
CA HIS A 923 -16.67 -19.75 0.73
C HIS A 923 -17.58 -18.54 0.66
N ARG A 924 -18.17 -18.15 1.78
CA ARG A 924 -18.97 -16.93 1.81
C ARG A 924 -18.97 -16.24 3.16
N ALA A 925 -19.10 -14.92 3.11
CA ALA A 925 -19.41 -14.05 4.25
C ALA A 925 -20.44 -13.01 3.78
N ILE A 926 -21.36 -12.61 4.67
CA ILE A 926 -22.43 -11.65 4.38
C ILE A 926 -22.17 -10.33 5.12
N LEU A 927 -21.91 -10.40 6.42
CA LEU A 927 -21.53 -9.21 7.20
C LEU A 927 -20.04 -8.87 7.03
N GLY A 928 -19.21 -9.87 6.76
CA GLY A 928 -17.77 -9.75 6.94
C GLY A 928 -17.43 -9.84 8.43
N SER A 929 -16.43 -9.08 8.90
CA SER A 929 -16.18 -9.05 10.34
C SER A 929 -17.28 -8.28 11.08
N VAL A 930 -17.74 -8.83 12.20
CA VAL A 930 -18.76 -8.20 13.04
C VAL A 930 -18.26 -6.86 13.58
N GLU A 931 -16.96 -6.75 13.86
CA GLU A 931 -16.25 -5.52 14.20
C GLU A 931 -16.44 -4.45 13.11
N ARG A 932 -16.04 -4.75 11.86
CA ARG A 932 -16.11 -3.79 10.74
C ARG A 932 -17.56 -3.42 10.44
N MET A 933 -18.47 -4.39 10.43
CA MET A 933 -19.89 -4.13 10.25
C MET A 933 -20.47 -3.24 11.36
N THR A 934 -20.08 -3.46 12.62
CA THR A 934 -20.51 -2.60 13.73
C THR A 934 -19.96 -1.18 13.57
N ALA A 935 -18.72 -1.02 13.09
CA ALA A 935 -18.17 0.29 12.75
C ALA A 935 -19.06 0.97 11.70
N ILE A 936 -19.27 0.34 10.54
CA ILE A 936 -20.05 0.87 9.43
C ILE A 936 -21.47 1.24 9.89
N LEU A 937 -22.15 0.38 10.64
CA LEU A 937 -23.50 0.65 11.15
C LEU A 937 -23.51 1.81 12.16
N THR A 938 -22.48 1.94 13.01
CA THR A 938 -22.34 3.08 13.92
C THR A 938 -22.31 4.40 13.14
N GLU A 939 -21.54 4.46 12.06
CA GLU A 939 -21.38 5.67 11.23
C GLU A 939 -22.62 5.92 10.35
N HIS A 940 -23.19 4.84 9.80
CA HIS A 940 -24.41 4.87 8.99
C HIS A 940 -25.59 5.44 9.77
N TYR A 941 -25.84 4.92 10.98
CA TYR A 941 -26.91 5.40 11.86
C TYR A 941 -26.54 6.63 12.69
N LYS A 942 -25.29 7.12 12.65
CA LYS A 942 -24.80 8.21 13.52
C LYS A 942 -25.08 7.90 15.01
N GLY A 943 -24.92 6.63 15.40
CA GLY A 943 -25.25 6.13 16.74
C GLY A 943 -26.73 6.15 17.12
N LYS A 944 -27.65 6.45 16.19
CA LYS A 944 -29.10 6.37 16.39
C LYS A 944 -29.63 5.01 15.96
N TRP A 945 -29.28 3.99 16.73
CA TRP A 945 -29.64 2.60 16.43
C TRP A 945 -31.15 2.39 16.24
N PRO A 946 -31.57 1.54 15.28
CA PRO A 946 -32.96 1.08 15.20
C PRO A 946 -33.31 0.20 16.41
N PHE A 947 -34.58 0.14 16.79
CA PHE A 947 -35.02 -0.45 18.05
C PHE A 947 -34.53 -1.88 18.25
N TRP A 948 -34.61 -2.71 17.21
CA TRP A 948 -34.20 -4.11 17.28
C TRP A 948 -32.68 -4.29 17.53
N LEU A 949 -31.85 -3.33 17.12
CA LEU A 949 -30.39 -3.36 17.24
C LEU A 949 -29.86 -2.53 18.41
N SER A 950 -30.69 -1.64 18.96
CA SER A 950 -30.27 -0.66 19.94
C SER A 950 -29.84 -1.31 21.24
N PRO A 951 -28.69 -0.90 21.82
CA PRO A 951 -28.29 -1.36 23.14
C PRO A 951 -29.07 -0.67 24.26
N ARG A 952 -29.80 0.41 23.96
CA ARG A 952 -30.56 1.23 24.90
C ARG A 952 -31.96 1.42 24.33
N GLN A 953 -32.81 0.41 24.53
CA GLN A 953 -34.13 0.39 23.91
C GLN A 953 -35.10 1.32 24.64
N ILE A 954 -35.22 1.16 25.95
CA ILE A 954 -36.23 1.84 26.76
C ILE A 954 -35.60 2.42 28.03
N LEU A 955 -35.92 3.67 28.36
CA LEU A 955 -35.61 4.28 29.65
C LEU A 955 -36.90 4.63 30.39
N ILE A 956 -37.12 4.03 31.56
CA ILE A 956 -38.24 4.41 32.44
C ILE A 956 -37.78 5.52 33.38
N VAL A 957 -38.56 6.60 33.43
CA VAL A 957 -38.29 7.78 34.26
C VAL A 957 -39.50 8.04 35.17
N PRO A 958 -39.42 7.65 36.46
CA PRO A 958 -40.46 7.98 37.43
C PRO A 958 -40.46 9.48 37.76
N VAL A 959 -41.65 10.07 37.90
CA VAL A 959 -41.81 11.51 38.22
C VAL A 959 -41.40 11.87 39.65
N GLY A 960 -41.24 10.87 40.52
CA GLY A 960 -40.76 11.05 41.89
C GLY A 960 -40.53 9.73 42.63
N PRO A 961 -39.93 9.76 43.84
CA PRO A 961 -39.56 8.57 44.61
C PRO A 961 -40.71 7.60 44.91
N LYS A 962 -41.94 8.13 45.05
CA LYS A 962 -43.16 7.33 45.27
C LYS A 962 -43.37 6.26 44.19
N TYR A 963 -42.91 6.50 42.96
CA TYR A 963 -43.17 5.64 41.81
C TYR A 963 -41.97 4.74 41.44
N TYR A 964 -40.95 4.64 42.30
CA TYR A 964 -39.76 3.84 42.02
C TYR A 964 -40.09 2.36 41.92
N ASP A 965 -40.92 1.84 42.83
CA ASP A 965 -41.32 0.43 42.84
C ASP A 965 -42.13 0.06 41.58
N TYR A 966 -43.05 0.93 41.15
CA TYR A 966 -43.79 0.74 39.89
C TYR A 966 -42.85 0.75 38.68
N ALA A 967 -41.93 1.72 38.60
CA ALA A 967 -40.97 1.81 37.52
C ALA A 967 -40.04 0.58 37.44
N GLN A 968 -39.56 0.08 38.58
CA GLN A 968 -38.74 -1.13 38.65
C GLN A 968 -39.53 -2.40 38.32
N THR A 969 -40.79 -2.49 38.75
CA THR A 969 -41.67 -3.61 38.38
C THR A 969 -41.91 -3.64 36.87
N LEU A 970 -42.18 -2.48 36.26
CA LEU A 970 -42.33 -2.36 34.81
C LEU A 970 -41.03 -2.68 34.06
N GLN A 971 -39.88 -2.22 34.55
CA GLN A 971 -38.57 -2.58 33.99
C GLN A 971 -38.37 -4.09 33.99
N LYS A 972 -38.65 -4.74 35.14
CA LYS A 972 -38.53 -6.19 35.29
C LYS A 972 -39.45 -6.90 34.31
N ARG A 973 -40.69 -6.44 34.14
CA ARG A 973 -41.62 -6.97 33.16
C ARG A 973 -41.07 -6.89 31.73
N LEU A 974 -40.57 -5.74 31.31
CA LEU A 974 -40.00 -5.54 29.97
C LEU A 974 -38.74 -6.39 29.73
N ASN A 975 -37.89 -6.54 30.74
CA ASN A 975 -36.65 -7.30 30.63
C ASN A 975 -36.90 -8.82 30.71
N ASP A 976 -37.59 -9.28 31.75
CA ASP A 976 -37.72 -10.71 32.07
C ASP A 976 -38.75 -11.40 31.17
N GLU A 977 -39.88 -10.76 30.87
CA GLU A 977 -40.95 -11.38 30.07
C GLU A 977 -40.73 -11.22 28.56
N HIS A 978 -40.02 -10.16 28.13
CA HIS A 978 -39.92 -9.81 26.71
C HIS A 978 -38.48 -9.63 26.19
N SER A 979 -37.47 -9.76 27.05
CA SER A 979 -36.06 -9.63 26.67
C SER A 979 -35.74 -8.32 25.95
N PHE A 980 -36.33 -7.21 26.44
CA PHE A 980 -35.92 -5.87 26.05
C PHE A 980 -34.73 -5.39 26.90
N TYR A 981 -33.99 -4.42 26.39
CA TYR A 981 -33.00 -3.67 27.16
C TYR A 981 -33.66 -2.40 27.74
N CYS A 982 -34.31 -2.57 28.89
CA CYS A 982 -34.94 -1.49 29.63
C CYS A 982 -34.13 -1.10 30.87
N ASP A 983 -33.84 0.19 30.98
CA ASP A 983 -33.19 0.81 32.14
C ASP A 983 -34.18 1.70 32.91
N VAL A 984 -33.89 1.99 34.18
CA VAL A 984 -34.69 2.89 35.02
C VAL A 984 -33.81 3.95 35.68
N ASP A 985 -34.20 5.23 35.58
CA ASP A 985 -33.49 6.33 36.23
C ASP A 985 -34.14 6.72 37.56
N VAL A 986 -33.69 6.06 38.63
CA VAL A 986 -34.06 6.38 40.03
C VAL A 986 -33.13 7.38 40.71
N SER A 987 -32.27 8.08 39.95
CA SER A 987 -31.34 9.07 40.51
C SER A 987 -32.07 10.25 41.16
N GLY A 988 -31.38 10.99 42.03
CA GLY A 988 -31.89 12.24 42.61
C GLY A 988 -31.97 13.43 41.62
N ASN A 989 -31.76 13.21 40.33
CA ASN A 989 -31.83 14.25 39.31
C ASN A 989 -33.28 14.72 39.08
N THR A 990 -33.44 15.96 38.61
CA THR A 990 -34.77 16.48 38.24
C THR A 990 -35.33 15.74 37.01
N LEU A 991 -36.66 15.64 36.89
CA LEU A 991 -37.32 14.97 35.77
C LEU A 991 -36.81 15.46 34.39
N PRO A 992 -36.69 16.77 34.11
CA PRO A 992 -36.12 17.23 32.83
C PRO A 992 -34.67 16.79 32.60
N LYS A 993 -33.87 16.71 33.67
CA LYS A 993 -32.48 16.24 33.58
C LYS A 993 -32.41 14.75 33.24
N LYS A 994 -33.26 13.92 33.86
CA LYS A 994 -33.37 12.48 33.53
C LYS A 994 -33.78 12.25 32.08
N ILE A 995 -34.78 12.99 31.60
CA ILE A 995 -35.24 12.93 30.20
C ILE A 995 -34.11 13.35 29.25
N ARG A 996 -33.42 14.46 29.55
CA ARG A 996 -32.28 14.94 28.75
C ARG A 996 -31.15 13.91 28.72
N THR A 997 -30.85 13.26 29.84
CA THR A 997 -29.87 12.16 29.90
C THR A 997 -30.28 11.03 28.97
N GLY A 998 -31.54 10.59 28.99
CA GLY A 998 -32.06 9.58 28.07
C GLY A 998 -31.92 9.97 26.59
N GLN A 999 -32.24 11.23 26.25
CA GLN A 999 -32.10 11.77 24.88
C GLN A 999 -30.63 11.84 24.43
N MET A 1000 -29.72 12.22 25.33
CA MET A 1000 -28.28 12.27 25.06
C MET A 1000 -27.71 10.88 24.81
N TYR A 1001 -28.12 9.89 25.61
CA TYR A 1001 -27.75 8.49 25.48
C TYR A 1001 -28.49 7.72 24.38
N LYS A 1002 -29.35 8.40 23.61
CA LYS A 1002 -30.02 7.90 22.41
C LYS A 1002 -30.95 6.70 22.65
N TYR A 1003 -31.58 6.62 23.83
CA TYR A 1003 -32.66 5.65 24.05
C TYR A 1003 -33.74 5.80 22.97
N ASN A 1004 -34.24 4.69 22.42
CA ASN A 1004 -35.29 4.75 21.40
C ASN A 1004 -36.57 5.32 21.99
N PHE A 1005 -36.95 4.84 23.18
CA PHE A 1005 -38.14 5.29 23.88
C PHE A 1005 -37.82 5.69 25.32
N ILE A 1006 -38.46 6.75 25.79
CA ILE A 1006 -38.44 7.16 27.20
C ILE A 1006 -39.86 7.08 27.72
N PHE A 1007 -40.08 6.26 28.75
CA PHE A 1007 -41.38 6.08 29.40
C PHE A 1007 -41.42 6.92 30.66
N ILE A 1008 -42.36 7.87 30.74
CA ILE A 1008 -42.61 8.62 31.97
C ILE A 1008 -43.73 7.93 32.75
N VAL A 1009 -43.52 7.74 34.06
CA VAL A 1009 -44.49 7.11 34.95
C VAL A 1009 -44.71 7.94 36.22
N GLY A 1010 -45.97 8.20 36.54
CA GLY A 1010 -46.42 8.87 37.77
C GLY A 1010 -47.76 8.34 38.27
N ASP A 1011 -48.52 9.19 38.96
CA ASP A 1011 -49.77 8.79 39.63
C ASP A 1011 -50.85 8.32 38.65
N GLU A 1012 -51.00 9.03 37.52
CA GLU A 1012 -51.97 8.70 36.47
C GLU A 1012 -51.59 7.38 35.78
N GLU A 1013 -50.30 7.21 35.46
CA GLU A 1013 -49.77 6.03 34.80
C GLU A 1013 -49.85 4.77 35.66
N GLU A 1014 -49.55 4.87 36.96
CA GLU A 1014 -49.65 3.74 37.90
C GLU A 1014 -51.11 3.30 38.07
N LYS A 1015 -52.03 4.25 38.29
CA LYS A 1015 -53.46 3.94 38.51
C LYS A 1015 -54.13 3.32 37.29
N SER A 1016 -53.70 3.69 36.09
CA SER A 1016 -54.30 3.22 34.84
C SER A 1016 -53.50 2.12 34.13
N ASN A 1017 -52.41 1.65 34.75
CA ASN A 1017 -51.47 0.68 34.16
C ASN A 1017 -51.03 1.09 32.74
N SER A 1018 -50.58 2.34 32.62
CA SER A 1018 -50.18 2.97 31.36
C SER A 1018 -48.79 3.61 31.46
N VAL A 1019 -48.32 4.14 30.35
CA VAL A 1019 -47.07 4.92 30.26
C VAL A 1019 -47.27 6.12 29.35
N ASN A 1020 -46.53 7.20 29.62
CA ASN A 1020 -46.34 8.27 28.65
C ASN A 1020 -45.09 7.98 27.83
N VAL A 1021 -45.26 7.66 26.55
CA VAL A 1021 -44.15 7.28 25.66
C VAL A 1021 -43.59 8.51 24.96
N ARG A 1022 -42.28 8.69 24.99
CA ARG A 1022 -41.56 9.65 24.17
C ARG A 1022 -40.64 8.95 23.19
N ASN A 1023 -40.71 9.33 21.92
CA ASN A 1023 -39.99 8.67 20.83
C ASN A 1023 -38.82 9.52 20.34
N ARG A 1024 -37.59 8.99 20.41
CA ARG A 1024 -36.35 9.65 19.98
C ARG A 1024 -36.42 10.32 18.61
N ASP A 1025 -37.08 9.68 17.66
CA ASP A 1025 -36.98 10.04 16.23
C ASP A 1025 -38.15 10.90 15.74
N ILE A 1026 -39.19 11.09 16.55
CA ILE A 1026 -40.38 11.90 16.22
C ILE A 1026 -40.39 13.15 17.12
N PRO A 1027 -40.04 14.34 16.60
CA PRO A 1027 -39.97 15.58 17.39
C PRO A 1027 -41.28 15.92 18.12
N GLU A 1028 -42.42 15.65 17.49
CA GLU A 1028 -43.75 15.91 18.03
C GLU A 1028 -44.04 15.04 19.27
N GLU A 1029 -43.44 13.85 19.33
CA GLU A 1029 -43.59 12.90 20.43
C GLU A 1029 -42.55 13.08 21.55
N GLN A 1030 -41.77 14.16 21.53
CA GLN A 1030 -40.81 14.46 22.61
C GLN A 1030 -41.45 15.14 23.84
N GLY A 1031 -42.72 15.58 23.71
CA GLY A 1031 -43.50 16.24 24.75
C GLY A 1031 -44.28 15.28 25.68
N LYS A 1032 -45.30 15.80 26.38
CA LYS A 1032 -46.29 14.94 27.07
C LYS A 1032 -47.32 14.49 26.04
N ASN A 1033 -47.31 13.20 25.70
CA ASN A 1033 -48.25 12.60 24.74
C ASN A 1033 -49.49 12.02 25.42
N ALA A 1034 -50.39 11.40 24.65
CA ALA A 1034 -51.44 10.57 25.23
C ALA A 1034 -50.81 9.36 25.96
N MET A 1035 -51.43 8.94 27.07
CA MET A 1035 -51.02 7.71 27.76
C MET A 1035 -51.38 6.49 26.93
N VAL A 1036 -50.48 5.52 26.88
CA VAL A 1036 -50.68 4.24 26.20
C VAL A 1036 -50.67 3.14 27.27
N LYS A 1037 -51.61 2.20 27.22
CA LYS A 1037 -51.61 1.08 28.17
C LYS A 1037 -50.33 0.27 28.04
N VAL A 1038 -49.84 -0.26 29.15
CA VAL A 1038 -48.59 -1.02 29.19
C VAL A 1038 -48.63 -2.22 28.24
N ASP A 1039 -49.73 -2.96 28.20
CA ASP A 1039 -49.86 -4.15 27.35
C ASP A 1039 -49.86 -3.79 25.85
N ASP A 1040 -50.55 -2.71 25.49
CA ASP A 1040 -50.61 -2.23 24.11
C ASP A 1040 -49.23 -1.80 23.62
N VAL A 1041 -48.50 -0.99 24.40
CA VAL A 1041 -47.15 -0.53 23.99
C VAL A 1041 -46.15 -1.69 23.93
N ILE A 1042 -46.27 -2.69 24.80
CA ILE A 1042 -45.44 -3.89 24.74
C ILE A 1042 -45.65 -4.61 23.41
N GLN A 1043 -46.91 -4.79 22.99
CA GLN A 1043 -47.21 -5.43 21.71
C GLN A 1043 -46.64 -4.63 20.54
N GLN A 1044 -46.79 -3.31 20.55
CA GLN A 1044 -46.22 -2.43 19.52
C GLN A 1044 -44.69 -2.53 19.44
N LEU A 1045 -44.00 -2.63 20.59
CA LEU A 1045 -42.55 -2.81 20.66
C LEU A 1045 -42.10 -4.19 20.15
N LEU A 1046 -42.87 -5.24 20.44
CA LEU A 1046 -42.61 -6.59 19.93
C LEU A 1046 -42.73 -6.62 18.40
N ASP A 1047 -43.80 -6.03 17.86
CA ASP A 1047 -44.03 -5.94 16.42
C ASP A 1047 -42.92 -5.11 15.74
N LEU A 1048 -42.51 -4.00 16.38
CA LEU A 1048 -41.39 -3.19 15.91
C LEU A 1048 -40.07 -3.98 15.90
N LYS A 1049 -39.75 -4.71 16.97
CA LYS A 1049 -38.55 -5.56 17.06
C LYS A 1049 -38.57 -6.66 15.99
N GLN A 1050 -39.71 -7.31 15.77
CA GLN A 1050 -39.87 -8.39 14.79
C GLN A 1050 -39.76 -7.88 13.34
N SER A 1051 -40.30 -6.71 13.05
CA SER A 1051 -40.23 -6.11 11.71
C SER A 1051 -38.81 -5.72 11.29
N LYS A 1052 -37.88 -5.58 12.26
CA LYS A 1052 -36.49 -5.12 12.09
C LYS A 1052 -36.38 -3.82 11.27
N ARG A 1053 -37.42 -2.99 11.34
CA ARG A 1053 -37.47 -1.71 10.63
C ARG A 1053 -36.41 -0.74 11.14
N SER A 1054 -35.95 0.13 10.25
CA SER A 1054 -34.98 1.17 10.57
C SER A 1054 -35.62 2.38 11.27
N ASP A 1055 -36.93 2.60 11.09
CA ASP A 1055 -37.66 3.66 11.76
C ASP A 1055 -38.25 3.18 13.11
N ASN A 1056 -38.10 3.99 14.15
CA ASN A 1056 -38.57 3.65 15.50
C ASN A 1056 -40.03 4.05 15.73
N LYS A 1057 -40.91 3.74 14.78
CA LYS A 1057 -42.33 4.10 14.89
C LYS A 1057 -43.11 2.95 15.52
N LEU A 1058 -43.83 3.25 16.61
CA LEU A 1058 -44.82 2.32 17.16
C LEU A 1058 -46.02 2.28 16.21
N VAL A 1059 -46.49 1.09 15.85
CA VAL A 1059 -47.62 0.86 14.94
C VAL A 1059 -48.71 0.12 15.69
#